data_AF-A0A2M8BII3-F1
#
_entry.id   AF-A0A2M8BII3-F1
#
_cell.length_a   1.000
_cell.length_b   1.000
_cell.length_c   1.000
_cell.angle_alpha   90.00
_cell.angle_beta   90.00
_cell.angle_gamma   90.00
#
_symmetry.space_group_name_H-M   'P 1'
#
loop_
_entity.id
_entity.type
_entity.pdbx_description
1 polymer ?
#
loop_
_entity_poly.entity_id
_entity_poly.type
_entity_poly.pdbx_seq_one_letter_code
_entity_poly.pdbx_strand_id
1 'polypeptide(L)'
;MTTSFQLLAHPLLPFAVCLLLTLTACDKLDENGFDDAQTDTGSTDFGVDAPDTSPDQSELDTVDAEIDTNSQVVSSSFKVRASVEQLAIWSARPDTQLEVLGPDGELFTTGTTDSLGSLIFRDVPAGDGYMVRLADEPSDYTDLLDVMTVEGSLPDESFYADQVLEPGFGYLTTRDGTTLSIFVSLPGPVEDGPYPTIVNYSGYSPSRPGRPIDGASLFCGVYPILCDAPDFASGLILGLQGYASVGVNMRGTACSGGAYYFFEPLQLLDGYDAVEIVAHQSWVKNNKVGMAGLSYPGIAQLYVASTNPPSLAAISPMSVVANTGASTMVPGGILNAGFALEWIVNVLDRAVPYGDQWVRDVVDAGDGVCEENQLLHSQRIDVVEKIYDHPFYNDEDYLPLDATRFAERINVPVFLVGQFEDEQTGGHFPALFDKFTQAPITRFTATNGVHIDGFSPQILEEWFNFMAFYVGGDLPKVDATFRALVPTFMDQVYGASMDFPEDRFALYASFDEAKADYEAEDPVRIIFESGANPAVDPGAPQGRFEKTFASWPLPETVATRWYFQPDGSLADSLPPADGGASSFELDPEAGDRIFLASGSVDPVQPDYDYRPLIEGKALAFLSPPLTEDTVMVGHASVDLWLQTSAPDGDADLEVTLTEVRPDGKENFIQNGWLRASQRALAADATELRPIQTHREADAAPLVAGEWNSVRVEMFPFSHVFRAGSQIRISVDTPGDNTARWRFLLNAYDVPPVHSVAHQEAFPSSILLPVIPGIEVSTALPDCHALRGQPCRDYVPLTNPPMP
;
A
#
# COMPACT_ATOMS: atom_id res chain seq x y z
N MET A 1 2.54 68.57 12.54
CA MET A 1 2.43 68.28 11.10
C MET A 1 2.84 66.84 10.91
N THR A 2 1.82 66.00 10.95
CA THR A 2 1.76 64.55 10.72
C THR A 2 1.45 64.28 9.25
N THR A 3 2.03 63.22 8.68
CA THR A 3 1.51 62.29 7.65
C THR A 3 2.71 61.52 7.05
N SER A 4 2.90 60.24 7.32
CA SER A 4 2.21 59.05 6.77
C SER A 4 2.65 58.71 5.34
N PHE A 5 3.47 57.65 5.22
CA PHE A 5 3.48 56.77 4.04
C PHE A 5 3.44 55.32 4.57
N GLN A 6 2.23 54.80 4.65
CA GLN A 6 1.95 53.36 4.65
C GLN A 6 2.17 52.88 3.21
N LEU A 7 3.03 51.88 3.03
CA LEU A 7 3.11 51.07 1.81
C LEU A 7 2.86 49.62 2.23
N LEU A 8 1.57 49.28 2.10
CA LEU A 8 0.96 47.99 1.80
C LEU A 8 1.82 46.74 2.06
N ALA A 9 1.54 46.10 3.19
CA ALA A 9 1.56 44.65 3.28
C ALA A 9 0.54 44.08 2.26
N HIS A 10 1.01 43.21 1.38
CA HIS A 10 0.17 42.35 0.55
C HIS A 10 0.67 40.91 0.73
N PRO A 11 -0.22 39.95 1.06
CA PRO A 11 0.12 38.54 1.13
C PRO A 11 0.09 37.98 -0.28
N LEU A 12 1.25 37.62 -0.82
CA LEU A 12 1.39 36.91 -2.09
C LEU A 12 2.37 35.77 -1.83
N LEU A 13 1.90 34.72 -1.14
CA LEU A 13 2.51 33.39 -1.07
C LEU A 13 1.58 32.50 -0.21
N PRO A 14 0.49 31.97 -0.79
CA PRO A 14 0.11 30.59 -0.43
C PRO A 14 -0.71 29.92 -1.54
N PHE A 15 -0.13 29.40 -2.62
CA PHE A 15 -0.86 28.53 -3.58
C PHE A 15 0.05 27.56 -4.35
N ALA A 16 1.33 27.48 -3.95
CA ALA A 16 2.28 26.47 -4.39
C ALA A 16 2.03 25.19 -3.58
N VAL A 17 2.07 24.00 -4.19
CA VAL A 17 2.05 22.70 -3.48
C VAL A 17 0.66 22.14 -3.12
N CYS A 18 -0.31 22.22 -4.04
CA CYS A 18 -1.47 21.31 -4.03
C CYS A 18 -1.13 19.89 -4.55
N LEU A 19 0.12 19.63 -4.99
CA LEU A 19 0.52 18.38 -5.66
C LEU A 19 1.05 17.26 -4.78
N LEU A 20 1.63 17.60 -3.63
CA LEU A 20 2.16 16.58 -2.71
C LEU A 20 1.03 15.76 -2.04
N LEU A 21 -0.21 16.25 -2.16
CA LEU A 21 -1.44 15.60 -1.72
C LEU A 21 -2.12 14.70 -2.77
N THR A 22 -1.46 14.37 -3.90
CA THR A 22 -1.96 13.33 -4.83
C THR A 22 -1.89 11.89 -4.27
N LEU A 23 -1.50 11.75 -3.00
CA LEU A 23 -1.77 10.55 -2.18
C LEU A 23 -3.19 10.54 -1.57
N THR A 24 -3.99 11.60 -1.80
CA THR A 24 -5.41 11.65 -1.43
C THR A 24 -6.27 11.90 -2.67
N ALA A 25 -7.26 11.04 -2.91
CA ALA A 25 -8.41 11.33 -3.75
C ALA A 25 -9.32 12.39 -3.07
N CYS A 26 -8.76 13.54 -2.68
CA CYS A 26 -9.52 14.66 -2.14
C CYS A 26 -9.70 15.72 -3.22
N ASP A 27 -10.65 15.43 -4.12
CA ASP A 27 -11.57 16.42 -4.67
C ASP A 27 -12.77 15.66 -5.28
N LYS A 28 -13.54 15.00 -4.40
CA LYS A 28 -14.97 14.63 -4.60
C LYS A 28 -15.63 13.97 -3.37
N LEU A 29 -15.22 14.34 -2.16
CA LEU A 29 -15.98 14.01 -0.96
C LEU A 29 -16.56 15.31 -0.39
N ASP A 30 -17.59 15.83 -1.06
CA ASP A 30 -18.58 16.70 -0.44
C ASP A 30 -19.96 16.40 -1.04
N GLU A 31 -20.88 16.09 -0.11
CA GLU A 31 -22.34 16.15 -0.22
C GLU A 31 -23.02 15.35 -1.34
N ASN A 32 -23.43 14.10 -1.03
CA ASN A 32 -24.86 13.74 -1.02
C ASN A 32 -25.06 12.33 -0.43
N GLY A 33 -26.01 12.26 0.51
CA GLY A 33 -26.32 11.07 1.29
C GLY A 33 -26.87 9.90 0.46
N PHE A 34 -26.70 8.73 1.05
CA PHE A 34 -27.52 7.56 0.80
C PHE A 34 -29.00 7.94 0.90
N ASP A 35 -29.74 7.79 -0.21
CA ASP A 35 -31.17 7.51 -0.16
C ASP A 35 -31.53 6.60 -1.35
N ASP A 36 -32.05 5.43 -1.00
CA ASP A 36 -32.84 4.46 -1.77
C ASP A 36 -32.43 4.09 -3.20
N ALA A 37 -31.89 2.87 -3.32
CA ALA A 37 -32.04 2.05 -4.52
C ALA A 37 -33.53 1.75 -4.78
N GLN A 38 -34.13 2.43 -5.75
CA GLN A 38 -35.30 1.93 -6.46
C GLN A 38 -35.00 1.73 -7.95
N THR A 39 -35.31 0.52 -8.38
CA THR A 39 -35.45 0.06 -9.76
C THR A 39 -36.23 1.06 -10.62
N ASP A 40 -35.68 1.46 -11.77
CA ASP A 40 -36.53 1.78 -12.92
C ASP A 40 -35.87 1.45 -14.27
N THR A 41 -36.57 0.62 -15.02
CA THR A 41 -36.30 0.26 -16.41
C THR A 41 -36.89 1.37 -17.30
N GLY A 42 -36.07 2.10 -18.05
CA GLY A 42 -36.56 3.16 -18.93
C GLY A 42 -35.65 3.41 -20.13
N SER A 43 -36.04 2.89 -21.29
CA SER A 43 -35.44 3.23 -22.58
C SER A 43 -35.58 4.72 -22.86
N THR A 44 -34.53 5.40 -23.33
CA THR A 44 -34.70 6.65 -24.06
C THR A 44 -33.83 6.70 -25.31
N ASP A 45 -34.57 6.84 -26.41
CA ASP A 45 -34.23 7.08 -27.80
C ASP A 45 -33.68 8.52 -27.95
N PHE A 46 -32.57 8.67 -28.67
CA PHE A 46 -32.08 9.96 -29.15
C PHE A 46 -31.69 9.83 -30.63
N GLY A 47 -32.66 10.09 -31.51
CA GLY A 47 -32.38 10.44 -32.90
C GLY A 47 -32.15 11.94 -33.04
N VAL A 48 -31.15 12.36 -33.82
CA VAL A 48 -31.21 13.57 -34.65
C VAL A 48 -30.31 13.44 -35.90
N ASP A 49 -30.97 13.42 -37.05
CA ASP A 49 -30.65 13.88 -38.42
C ASP A 49 -29.20 14.07 -38.92
N ALA A 50 -28.90 13.36 -40.01
CA ALA A 50 -27.84 13.64 -40.97
C ALA A 50 -28.35 14.47 -42.17
N PRO A 51 -27.50 15.28 -42.84
CA PRO A 51 -27.74 15.68 -44.21
C PRO A 51 -26.83 14.93 -45.21
N ASP A 52 -27.51 14.23 -46.09
CA ASP A 52 -27.09 13.68 -47.38
C ASP A 52 -26.62 14.79 -48.36
N THR A 53 -25.48 14.58 -49.02
CA THR A 53 -25.29 14.98 -50.43
C THR A 53 -24.22 14.11 -51.09
N SER A 54 -24.68 13.14 -51.91
CA SER A 54 -23.88 12.56 -53.00
C SER A 54 -24.12 13.33 -54.31
N PRO A 55 -23.14 13.37 -55.23
CA PRO A 55 -23.51 13.10 -56.61
C PRO A 55 -22.55 12.15 -57.34
N ASP A 56 -23.18 11.13 -57.92
CA ASP A 56 -23.15 10.69 -59.31
C ASP A 56 -21.88 10.06 -59.93
N GLN A 57 -22.11 8.86 -60.47
CA GLN A 57 -21.17 8.04 -61.25
C GLN A 57 -21.37 8.29 -62.74
N SER A 58 -20.29 8.24 -63.55
CA SER A 58 -20.39 7.66 -64.89
C SER A 58 -19.02 7.35 -65.54
N GLU A 59 -19.03 6.19 -66.22
CA GLU A 59 -18.21 5.75 -67.36
C GLU A 59 -16.86 5.00 -67.15
N LEU A 60 -17.03 3.68 -66.95
CA LEU A 60 -16.43 2.53 -67.67
C LEU A 60 -15.24 2.77 -68.63
N ASP A 61 -14.18 1.98 -68.45
CA ASP A 61 -13.64 1.16 -69.55
C ASP A 61 -12.93 -0.11 -69.03
N THR A 62 -13.18 -1.21 -69.72
CA THR A 62 -12.78 -2.60 -69.45
C THR A 62 -11.37 -2.92 -69.93
N VAL A 63 -10.59 -3.70 -69.15
CA VAL A 63 -9.61 -4.65 -69.71
C VAL A 63 -9.60 -5.94 -68.88
N ASP A 64 -9.67 -7.05 -69.60
CA ASP A 64 -9.77 -8.43 -69.13
C ASP A 64 -8.60 -8.92 -68.24
N ALA A 65 -9.01 -9.81 -67.33
CA ALA A 65 -8.28 -10.74 -66.49
C ALA A 65 -6.91 -11.26 -66.98
N GLU A 66 -5.93 -11.23 -66.06
CA GLU A 66 -5.07 -12.38 -65.81
C GLU A 66 -5.23 -12.82 -64.35
N ILE A 67 -5.57 -14.08 -64.17
CA ILE A 67 -5.68 -14.76 -62.88
C ILE A 67 -4.27 -14.92 -62.32
N ASP A 68 -3.95 -14.21 -61.24
CA ASP A 68 -2.84 -14.57 -60.36
C ASP A 68 -3.40 -15.38 -59.19
N THR A 69 -3.29 -16.70 -59.28
CA THR A 69 -3.46 -17.61 -58.16
C THR A 69 -2.21 -17.53 -57.28
N ASN A 70 -2.17 -16.59 -56.36
CA ASN A 70 -1.15 -16.55 -55.33
C ASN A 70 -1.70 -15.96 -54.02
N SER A 71 -1.73 -16.81 -52.99
CA SER A 71 -1.85 -16.53 -51.55
C SER A 71 -2.35 -15.12 -51.17
N GLN A 72 -3.66 -14.97 -50.94
CA GLN A 72 -4.11 -13.92 -50.03
C GLN A 72 -3.60 -14.31 -48.63
N VAL A 73 -2.57 -13.61 -48.17
CA VAL A 73 -2.28 -13.50 -46.74
C VAL A 73 -3.50 -12.81 -46.15
N VAL A 74 -4.40 -13.59 -45.57
CA VAL A 74 -5.55 -13.04 -44.84
C VAL A 74 -4.98 -12.61 -43.50
N SER A 75 -4.61 -11.33 -43.37
CA SER A 75 -4.41 -10.74 -42.06
C SER A 75 -5.74 -10.76 -41.33
N SER A 76 -5.75 -11.16 -40.06
CA SER A 76 -6.97 -11.15 -39.25
C SER A 76 -7.61 -9.75 -39.22
N SER A 77 -8.94 -9.68 -39.13
CA SER A 77 -9.65 -8.39 -38.98
C SER A 77 -9.45 -7.74 -37.60
N PHE A 78 -8.89 -8.51 -36.65
CA PHE A 78 -8.58 -8.13 -35.28
C PHE A 78 -7.07 -8.24 -35.03
N LYS A 79 -6.59 -7.65 -33.94
CA LYS A 79 -5.19 -7.75 -33.49
C LYS A 79 -5.08 -8.77 -32.38
N VAL A 80 -3.97 -9.52 -32.37
CA VAL A 80 -3.64 -10.47 -31.30
C VAL A 80 -2.19 -10.27 -30.87
N ARG A 81 -1.96 -10.34 -29.56
CA ARG A 81 -0.64 -10.39 -28.94
C ARG A 81 -0.56 -11.62 -28.06
N ALA A 82 0.42 -12.46 -28.35
CA ALA A 82 0.81 -13.51 -27.43
C ALA A 82 1.75 -12.94 -26.37
N SER A 83 1.59 -13.39 -25.14
CA SER A 83 2.33 -12.92 -23.98
C SER A 83 2.76 -14.11 -23.12
N VAL A 84 3.24 -13.81 -21.91
CA VAL A 84 3.52 -14.84 -20.91
C VAL A 84 2.20 -15.39 -20.42
N GLU A 85 1.93 -16.65 -20.75
CA GLU A 85 0.74 -17.41 -20.34
C GLU A 85 -0.61 -16.74 -20.69
N GLN A 86 -0.63 -15.81 -21.65
CA GLN A 86 -1.82 -15.07 -22.06
C GLN A 86 -1.87 -14.81 -23.57
N LEU A 87 -3.09 -14.70 -24.12
CA LEU A 87 -3.37 -14.18 -25.46
C LEU A 87 -4.32 -12.98 -25.32
N ALA A 88 -3.88 -11.80 -25.76
CA ALA A 88 -4.68 -10.59 -25.76
C ALA A 88 -5.17 -10.27 -27.17
N ILE A 89 -6.48 -10.03 -27.31
CA ILE A 89 -7.15 -9.72 -28.56
C ILE A 89 -7.85 -8.38 -28.42
N TRP A 90 -7.75 -7.53 -29.43
CA TRP A 90 -8.47 -6.26 -29.50
C TRP A 90 -8.78 -5.87 -30.94
N SER A 91 -9.62 -4.84 -31.11
CA SER A 91 -10.12 -4.39 -32.42
C SER A 91 -10.93 -5.45 -33.17
N ALA A 92 -11.43 -6.49 -32.49
CA ALA A 92 -12.44 -7.37 -33.05
C ALA A 92 -13.82 -6.67 -33.05
N ARG A 93 -14.81 -7.30 -33.68
CA ARG A 93 -16.20 -6.86 -33.54
C ARG A 93 -16.69 -7.16 -32.11
N PRO A 94 -17.42 -6.26 -31.44
CA PRO A 94 -18.04 -6.55 -30.16
C PRO A 94 -18.94 -7.79 -30.18
N ASP A 95 -19.11 -8.44 -29.03
CA ASP A 95 -19.95 -9.63 -28.85
C ASP A 95 -19.66 -10.79 -29.83
N THR A 96 -18.42 -10.88 -30.32
CA THR A 96 -18.00 -11.90 -31.29
C THR A 96 -17.30 -13.06 -30.58
N GLN A 97 -17.68 -14.28 -30.95
CA GLN A 97 -17.07 -15.48 -30.42
C GLN A 97 -15.74 -15.77 -31.14
N LEU A 98 -14.68 -15.92 -30.35
CA LEU A 98 -13.34 -16.29 -30.78
C LEU A 98 -13.03 -17.74 -30.39
N GLU A 99 -12.32 -18.44 -31.25
CA GLU A 99 -11.78 -19.78 -31.00
C GLU A 99 -10.25 -19.71 -30.95
N VAL A 100 -9.67 -20.27 -29.90
CA VAL A 100 -8.22 -20.51 -29.80
C VAL A 100 -7.99 -21.97 -30.13
N LEU A 101 -7.20 -22.22 -31.18
CA LEU A 101 -6.71 -23.56 -31.49
C LEU A 101 -5.33 -23.75 -30.88
N GLY A 102 -5.09 -24.93 -30.31
CA GLY A 102 -3.81 -25.33 -29.75
C GLY A 102 -2.79 -25.72 -30.82
N PRO A 103 -1.55 -26.03 -30.42
CA PRO A 103 -0.46 -26.45 -31.31
C PRO A 103 -0.75 -27.70 -32.16
N ASP A 104 -1.67 -28.55 -31.71
CA ASP A 104 -2.14 -29.74 -32.42
C ASP A 104 -3.26 -29.45 -33.43
N GLY A 105 -3.71 -28.20 -33.51
CA GLY A 105 -4.82 -27.74 -34.34
C GLY A 105 -6.20 -28.06 -33.76
N GLU A 106 -6.27 -28.64 -32.55
CA GLU A 106 -7.54 -28.88 -31.85
C GLU A 106 -8.03 -27.61 -31.16
N LEU A 107 -9.35 -27.50 -30.94
CA LEU A 107 -9.94 -26.39 -30.21
C LEU A 107 -9.49 -26.44 -28.75
N PHE A 108 -8.74 -25.42 -28.32
CA PHE A 108 -8.25 -25.30 -26.96
C PHE A 108 -9.28 -24.60 -26.07
N THR A 109 -9.74 -23.40 -26.46
CA THR A 109 -10.77 -22.65 -25.72
C THR A 109 -11.54 -21.71 -26.63
N THR A 110 -12.64 -21.16 -26.12
CA THR A 110 -13.46 -20.14 -26.80
C THR A 110 -13.79 -19.02 -25.82
N GLY A 111 -13.99 -17.81 -26.32
CA GLY A 111 -14.50 -16.71 -25.52
C GLY A 111 -15.18 -15.67 -26.38
N THR A 112 -15.86 -14.72 -25.75
CA THR A 112 -16.61 -13.67 -26.43
C THR A 112 -15.97 -12.33 -26.12
N THR A 113 -15.72 -11.53 -27.15
CA THR A 113 -15.19 -10.17 -26.99
C THR A 113 -16.20 -9.28 -26.27
N ASP A 114 -15.69 -8.35 -25.47
CA ASP A 114 -16.51 -7.34 -24.81
C ASP A 114 -17.03 -6.24 -25.77
N SER A 115 -17.61 -5.19 -25.20
CA SER A 115 -18.15 -4.04 -25.93
C SER A 115 -17.08 -3.21 -26.68
N LEU A 116 -15.80 -3.36 -26.35
CA LEU A 116 -14.67 -2.74 -27.07
C LEU A 116 -14.09 -3.67 -28.14
N GLY A 117 -14.63 -4.88 -28.31
CA GLY A 117 -14.07 -5.86 -29.23
C GLY A 117 -12.79 -6.50 -28.70
N SER A 118 -12.64 -6.57 -27.37
CA SER A 118 -11.46 -7.06 -26.68
C SER A 118 -11.72 -8.34 -25.91
N LEU A 119 -10.70 -9.19 -25.81
CA LEU A 119 -10.72 -10.42 -25.03
C LEU A 119 -9.30 -10.80 -24.60
N ILE A 120 -9.11 -11.17 -23.34
CA ILE A 120 -7.87 -11.79 -22.86
C ILE A 120 -8.15 -13.21 -22.42
N PHE A 121 -7.49 -14.17 -23.06
CA PHE A 121 -7.39 -15.53 -22.55
C PHE A 121 -6.21 -15.59 -21.58
N ARG A 122 -6.51 -15.88 -20.31
CA ARG A 122 -5.53 -16.07 -19.23
C ARG A 122 -5.22 -17.54 -19.03
N ASP A 123 -4.12 -17.83 -18.37
CA ASP A 123 -3.66 -19.18 -18.03
C ASP A 123 -3.53 -20.09 -19.27
N VAL A 124 -3.14 -19.50 -20.41
CA VAL A 124 -2.87 -20.23 -21.64
C VAL A 124 -1.52 -20.93 -21.47
N PRO A 125 -1.44 -22.27 -21.56
CA PRO A 125 -0.17 -22.96 -21.42
C PRO A 125 0.86 -22.45 -22.43
N ALA A 126 2.11 -22.34 -22.00
CA ALA A 126 3.18 -21.95 -22.90
C ALA A 126 3.36 -22.98 -24.04
N GLY A 127 3.60 -22.48 -25.25
CA GLY A 127 3.82 -23.31 -26.42
C GLY A 127 3.72 -22.56 -27.74
N ASP A 128 4.36 -23.15 -28.75
CA ASP A 128 4.35 -22.67 -30.12
C ASP A 128 3.14 -23.21 -30.90
N GLY A 129 2.54 -22.39 -31.74
CA GLY A 129 1.57 -22.84 -32.74
C GLY A 129 0.11 -22.62 -32.36
N TYR A 130 -0.16 -21.74 -31.40
CA TYR A 130 -1.52 -21.28 -31.13
C TYR A 130 -2.04 -20.47 -32.31
N MET A 131 -3.35 -20.50 -32.54
CA MET A 131 -4.00 -19.68 -33.56
C MET A 131 -5.35 -19.20 -33.04
N VAL A 132 -5.67 -17.93 -33.27
CA VAL A 132 -7.00 -17.38 -32.95
C VAL A 132 -7.78 -17.17 -34.24
N ARG A 133 -9.06 -17.50 -34.25
CA ARG A 133 -9.96 -17.24 -35.38
C ARG A 133 -11.35 -16.81 -34.92
N LEU A 134 -12.11 -16.19 -35.82
CA LEU A 134 -13.54 -15.96 -35.60
C LEU A 134 -14.32 -17.28 -35.70
N ALA A 135 -15.23 -17.53 -34.76
CA ALA A 135 -16.07 -18.73 -34.79
C ALA A 135 -17.08 -18.71 -35.94
N ASP A 136 -17.61 -17.53 -36.27
CA ASP A 136 -18.61 -17.32 -37.34
C ASP A 136 -17.96 -17.17 -38.73
N GLU A 137 -16.68 -16.83 -38.79
CA GLU A 137 -15.88 -16.75 -40.02
C GLU A 137 -14.49 -17.38 -39.84
N PRO A 138 -14.36 -18.73 -39.82
CA PRO A 138 -13.08 -19.42 -39.55
C PRO A 138 -11.95 -19.15 -40.56
N SER A 139 -12.24 -18.48 -41.67
CA SER A 139 -11.25 -17.98 -42.64
C SER A 139 -10.55 -16.70 -42.18
N ASP A 140 -11.07 -16.03 -41.16
CA ASP A 140 -10.46 -14.88 -40.49
C ASP A 140 -9.71 -15.38 -39.24
N TYR A 141 -8.39 -15.56 -39.39
CA TYR A 141 -7.52 -16.17 -38.38
C TYR A 141 -6.14 -15.49 -38.33
N THR A 142 -5.43 -15.67 -37.22
CA THR A 142 -4.08 -15.14 -37.02
C THR A 142 -3.01 -16.04 -37.61
N ASP A 143 -1.80 -15.52 -37.81
CA ASP A 143 -0.62 -16.38 -37.91
C ASP A 143 -0.43 -17.21 -36.63
N LEU A 144 0.49 -18.18 -36.68
CA LEU A 144 0.84 -18.98 -35.51
C LEU A 144 1.49 -18.11 -34.44
N LEU A 145 1.04 -18.29 -33.20
CA LEU A 145 1.39 -17.53 -32.01
C LEU A 145 2.22 -18.40 -31.06
N ASP A 146 3.18 -17.79 -30.37
CA ASP A 146 3.99 -18.40 -29.32
C ASP A 146 3.62 -17.79 -27.97
N VAL A 147 3.11 -18.64 -27.08
CA VAL A 147 2.79 -18.26 -25.70
C VAL A 147 3.99 -18.60 -24.83
N MET A 148 4.52 -17.60 -24.14
CA MET A 148 5.78 -17.74 -23.42
C MET A 148 5.57 -18.25 -21.99
N THR A 149 6.55 -18.99 -21.47
CA THR A 149 6.74 -19.17 -20.02
C THR A 149 7.39 -17.92 -19.41
N VAL A 150 7.28 -17.73 -18.09
CA VAL A 150 8.01 -16.69 -17.37
C VAL A 150 9.52 -16.75 -17.65
N GLU A 151 10.15 -17.91 -17.50
CA GLU A 151 11.60 -18.07 -17.70
C GLU A 151 12.02 -17.90 -19.17
N GLY A 152 11.23 -18.43 -20.10
CA GLY A 152 11.46 -18.33 -21.54
C GLY A 152 11.21 -16.95 -22.14
N SER A 153 10.59 -16.04 -21.38
CA SER A 153 10.24 -14.69 -21.87
C SER A 153 11.38 -13.67 -21.77
N LEU A 154 12.49 -14.01 -21.10
CA LEU A 154 13.58 -13.05 -20.87
C LEU A 154 14.23 -12.66 -22.21
N PRO A 155 14.17 -11.37 -22.62
CA PRO A 155 14.75 -10.94 -23.88
C PRO A 155 16.28 -10.78 -23.79
N ASP A 156 16.93 -10.74 -24.96
CA ASP A 156 18.36 -10.41 -25.07
C ASP A 156 18.64 -8.96 -24.63
N GLU A 157 19.85 -8.68 -24.13
CA GLU A 157 20.27 -7.35 -23.65
C GLU A 157 20.04 -6.22 -24.67
N SER A 158 20.15 -6.51 -25.98
CA SER A 158 19.90 -5.53 -27.04
C SER A 158 18.46 -5.01 -27.04
N PHE A 159 17.48 -5.80 -26.59
CA PHE A 159 16.09 -5.35 -26.46
C PHE A 159 15.97 -4.15 -25.50
N TYR A 160 16.78 -4.12 -24.44
CA TYR A 160 16.83 -3.03 -23.49
C TYR A 160 17.68 -1.87 -24.01
N ALA A 161 18.86 -2.16 -24.56
CA ALA A 161 19.81 -1.13 -25.03
C ALA A 161 19.35 -0.35 -26.27
N ASP A 162 18.50 -0.94 -27.11
CA ASP A 162 18.02 -0.29 -28.35
C ASP A 162 16.86 0.69 -28.10
N GLN A 163 16.24 0.67 -26.92
CA GLN A 163 15.17 1.61 -26.55
C GLN A 163 15.77 2.91 -26.03
N VAL A 164 15.38 4.04 -26.61
CA VAL A 164 15.82 5.39 -26.21
C VAL A 164 14.64 6.16 -25.61
N LEU A 165 14.78 6.57 -24.36
CA LEU A 165 13.78 7.33 -23.62
C LEU A 165 14.16 8.82 -23.58
N GLU A 166 13.26 9.65 -24.10
CA GLU A 166 13.40 11.11 -24.08
C GLU A 166 12.79 11.70 -22.79
N PRO A 167 13.31 12.85 -22.30
CA PRO A 167 12.67 13.59 -21.21
C PRO A 167 11.21 13.96 -21.52
N GLY A 168 10.34 13.86 -20.52
CA GLY A 168 8.91 14.11 -20.63
C GLY A 168 8.06 12.84 -20.74
N PHE A 169 6.83 13.01 -21.23
CA PHE A 169 5.88 11.91 -21.42
C PHE A 169 6.25 11.06 -22.64
N GLY A 170 6.15 9.73 -22.50
CA GLY A 170 6.41 8.80 -23.58
C GLY A 170 6.03 7.37 -23.22
N TYR A 171 6.65 6.41 -23.90
CA TYR A 171 6.39 4.99 -23.71
C TYR A 171 7.68 4.17 -23.74
N LEU A 172 7.70 3.09 -22.96
CA LEU A 172 8.63 1.98 -23.15
C LEU A 172 7.86 0.74 -23.62
N THR A 173 8.55 -0.21 -24.25
CA THR A 173 7.95 -1.48 -24.70
C THR A 173 8.52 -2.63 -23.88
N THR A 174 7.64 -3.45 -23.30
CA THR A 174 7.97 -4.65 -22.50
C THR A 174 8.24 -5.85 -23.40
N ARG A 175 8.78 -6.93 -22.83
CA ARG A 175 9.16 -8.16 -23.56
C ARG A 175 8.04 -8.79 -24.39
N ASP A 176 6.78 -8.62 -24.00
CA ASP A 176 5.62 -9.12 -24.74
C ASP A 176 5.08 -8.15 -25.80
N GLY A 177 5.75 -7.00 -25.98
CA GLY A 177 5.33 -5.96 -26.93
C GLY A 177 4.27 -5.00 -26.37
N THR A 178 3.96 -5.06 -25.07
CA THR A 178 3.07 -4.09 -24.43
C THR A 178 3.79 -2.78 -24.18
N THR A 179 3.14 -1.67 -24.53
CA THR A 179 3.69 -0.34 -24.24
C THR A 179 3.20 0.16 -22.88
N LEU A 180 4.12 0.60 -22.03
CA LEU A 180 3.80 1.23 -20.75
C LEU A 180 4.10 2.73 -20.86
N SER A 181 3.18 3.56 -20.39
CA SER A 181 3.42 5.00 -20.38
C SER A 181 4.41 5.37 -19.29
N ILE A 182 5.28 6.31 -19.62
CA ILE A 182 6.35 6.80 -18.74
C ILE A 182 6.38 8.32 -18.70
N PHE A 183 6.94 8.86 -17.63
CA PHE A 183 7.37 10.24 -17.54
C PHE A 183 8.82 10.32 -17.05
N VAL A 184 9.72 10.83 -17.89
CA VAL A 184 11.15 10.97 -17.58
C VAL A 184 11.43 12.40 -17.12
N SER A 185 11.86 12.53 -15.87
CA SER A 185 12.20 13.81 -15.27
C SER A 185 13.68 13.88 -14.96
N LEU A 186 14.39 14.84 -15.57
CA LEU A 186 15.82 15.03 -15.34
C LEU A 186 16.09 16.24 -14.41
N PRO A 187 17.11 16.18 -13.54
CA PRO A 187 17.47 17.28 -12.65
C PRO A 187 18.22 18.40 -13.38
N GLY A 188 18.64 18.15 -14.62
CA GLY A 188 19.36 19.08 -15.49
C GLY A 188 19.30 18.62 -16.96
N PRO A 189 19.99 19.33 -17.87
CA PRO A 189 20.07 18.95 -19.29
C PRO A 189 20.60 17.51 -19.47
N VAL A 190 20.13 16.80 -20.51
CA VAL A 190 20.53 15.40 -20.74
C VAL A 190 22.04 15.27 -20.97
N GLU A 191 22.65 16.29 -21.58
CA GLU A 191 24.09 16.38 -21.86
C GLU A 191 24.97 16.58 -20.63
N ASP A 192 24.40 17.02 -19.51
CA ASP A 192 25.10 17.24 -18.23
C ASP A 192 25.09 15.97 -17.36
N GLY A 193 24.38 14.93 -17.78
CA GLY A 193 24.42 13.60 -17.17
C GLY A 193 25.78 12.90 -17.33
N PRO A 194 25.89 11.65 -16.83
CA PRO A 194 24.81 10.82 -16.34
C PRO A 194 24.43 11.10 -14.87
N TYR A 195 23.15 10.90 -14.54
CA TYR A 195 22.53 11.19 -13.25
C TYR A 195 22.23 9.92 -12.46
N PRO A 196 22.36 9.92 -11.12
CA PRO A 196 21.78 8.85 -10.32
C PRO A 196 20.26 8.86 -10.55
N THR A 197 19.67 7.68 -10.70
CA THR A 197 18.31 7.57 -11.24
C THR A 197 17.45 6.65 -10.38
N ILE A 198 16.19 7.03 -10.20
CA ILE A 198 15.18 6.18 -9.58
C ILE A 198 14.02 5.85 -10.54
N VAL A 199 13.44 4.68 -10.37
CA VAL A 199 12.19 4.27 -11.02
C VAL A 199 11.06 4.24 -9.98
N ASN A 200 9.94 4.85 -10.32
CA ASN A 200 8.67 4.69 -9.60
C ASN A 200 7.70 3.91 -10.48
N TYR A 201 7.38 2.67 -10.09
CA TYR A 201 6.47 1.79 -10.81
C TYR A 201 5.19 1.62 -9.99
N SER A 202 4.04 2.12 -10.48
CA SER A 202 2.78 2.03 -9.74
C SER A 202 1.53 2.11 -10.61
N GLY A 203 0.40 1.69 -10.05
CA GLY A 203 -0.92 1.83 -10.65
C GLY A 203 -1.60 3.19 -10.38
N TYR A 204 -0.88 4.17 -9.83
CA TYR A 204 -1.37 5.55 -9.68
C TYR A 204 -1.17 6.33 -10.98
N SER A 205 -0.51 7.51 -10.95
CA SER A 205 -0.23 8.33 -12.14
C SER A 205 1.23 8.75 -12.27
N PRO A 206 2.24 7.91 -11.98
CA PRO A 206 3.63 8.35 -12.01
C PRO A 206 4.07 8.78 -13.43
N SER A 207 3.39 8.33 -14.49
CA SER A 207 3.65 8.76 -15.88
C SER A 207 2.82 9.97 -16.33
N ARG A 208 2.01 10.59 -15.45
CA ARG A 208 1.26 11.78 -15.86
C ARG A 208 2.22 12.88 -16.30
N PRO A 209 1.95 13.55 -17.44
CA PRO A 209 2.77 14.68 -17.89
C PRO A 209 2.99 15.69 -16.78
N GLY A 210 4.25 16.07 -16.60
CA GLY A 210 4.68 16.98 -15.56
C GLY A 210 4.04 18.36 -15.70
N ARG A 211 4.02 19.07 -14.58
CA ARG A 211 3.49 20.43 -14.51
C ARG A 211 4.37 21.29 -13.62
N PRO A 212 4.47 22.60 -13.88
CA PRO A 212 5.15 23.50 -12.97
C PRO A 212 4.53 23.42 -11.59
N ILE A 213 5.37 23.39 -10.55
CA ILE A 213 4.91 23.64 -9.20
C ILE A 213 4.51 25.11 -9.13
N ASP A 214 3.22 25.34 -8.88
CA ASP A 214 2.67 26.69 -8.73
C ASP A 214 3.54 27.51 -7.77
N GLY A 215 3.80 28.79 -8.08
CA GLY A 215 4.63 29.66 -7.24
C GLY A 215 6.13 29.34 -7.17
N ALA A 216 6.62 28.22 -7.72
CA ALA A 216 8.03 27.86 -7.72
C ALA A 216 8.79 28.26 -9.00
N SER A 217 8.12 28.95 -9.93
CA SER A 217 8.67 29.32 -11.25
C SER A 217 9.95 30.17 -11.19
N LEU A 218 10.19 30.88 -10.07
CA LEU A 218 11.43 31.63 -9.85
C LEU A 218 12.65 30.73 -9.61
N PHE A 219 12.44 29.50 -9.15
CA PHE A 219 13.48 28.53 -8.86
C PHE A 219 13.79 27.60 -10.03
N CYS A 220 13.00 27.68 -11.11
CA CYS A 220 13.15 26.90 -12.34
C CYS A 220 14.56 26.90 -12.94
N GLY A 221 15.26 28.04 -12.88
CA GLY A 221 16.62 28.15 -13.41
C GLY A 221 17.68 27.42 -12.58
N VAL A 222 17.36 27.04 -11.33
CA VAL A 222 18.24 26.30 -10.42
C VAL A 222 17.77 24.85 -10.28
N TYR A 223 16.46 24.63 -10.22
CA TYR A 223 15.82 23.32 -10.14
C TYR A 223 14.82 23.18 -11.29
N PRO A 224 15.27 22.72 -12.47
CA PRO A 224 14.40 22.45 -13.62
C PRO A 224 13.23 21.52 -13.27
N ILE A 225 13.45 20.59 -12.35
CA ILE A 225 12.43 19.66 -11.82
C ILE A 225 11.18 20.38 -11.28
N LEU A 226 11.27 21.65 -10.87
CA LEU A 226 10.12 22.40 -10.36
C LEU A 226 9.23 22.96 -11.48
N CYS A 227 9.71 22.98 -12.74
CA CYS A 227 8.96 23.51 -13.89
C CYS A 227 8.21 22.42 -14.65
N ASP A 228 8.64 21.18 -14.46
CA ASP A 228 8.09 20.00 -15.10
C ASP A 228 8.10 18.87 -14.06
N ALA A 229 7.37 19.09 -12.97
CA ALA A 229 7.48 18.25 -11.79
C ALA A 229 6.83 16.89 -12.01
N PRO A 230 7.48 15.78 -11.61
CA PRO A 230 6.88 14.47 -11.63
C PRO A 230 5.65 14.43 -10.68
N ASP A 231 4.60 13.72 -11.07
CA ASP A 231 3.35 13.58 -10.28
C ASP A 231 3.50 12.52 -9.17
N PHE A 232 4.68 12.42 -8.55
CA PHE A 232 4.97 11.54 -7.41
C PHE A 232 6.07 12.10 -6.49
N ALA A 233 5.87 11.94 -5.18
CA ALA A 233 6.68 12.61 -4.16
C ALA A 233 8.17 12.21 -4.17
N SER A 234 8.49 10.92 -4.31
CA SER A 234 9.89 10.45 -4.27
C SER A 234 10.72 11.03 -5.42
N GLY A 235 10.13 11.17 -6.61
CA GLY A 235 10.76 11.79 -7.78
C GLY A 235 11.03 13.27 -7.58
N LEU A 236 10.06 14.00 -7.03
CA LEU A 236 10.23 15.43 -6.73
C LEU A 236 11.31 15.65 -5.67
N ILE A 237 11.26 14.90 -4.56
CA ILE A 237 12.18 15.06 -3.43
C ILE A 237 13.62 14.72 -3.83
N LEU A 238 13.84 13.58 -4.51
CA LEU A 238 15.19 13.20 -4.97
C LEU A 238 15.65 14.03 -6.18
N GLY A 239 14.74 14.53 -7.01
CA GLY A 239 15.07 15.49 -8.07
C GLY A 239 15.72 16.76 -7.52
N LEU A 240 15.29 17.23 -6.35
CA LEU A 240 15.93 18.34 -5.63
C LEU A 240 17.31 17.98 -5.04
N GLN A 241 17.64 16.70 -4.97
CA GLN A 241 18.97 16.18 -4.62
C GLN A 241 19.80 15.79 -5.86
N GLY A 242 19.34 16.13 -7.07
CA GLY A 242 20.08 15.87 -8.31
C GLY A 242 19.89 14.48 -8.91
N TYR A 243 18.81 13.78 -8.56
CA TYR A 243 18.46 12.49 -9.18
C TYR A 243 17.54 12.71 -10.39
N ALA A 244 17.72 11.89 -11.42
CA ALA A 244 16.69 11.67 -12.42
C ALA A 244 15.61 10.72 -11.88
N SER A 245 14.39 10.85 -12.37
CA SER A 245 13.30 9.95 -12.04
C SER A 245 12.54 9.51 -13.28
N VAL A 246 12.13 8.25 -13.31
CA VAL A 246 11.21 7.72 -14.31
C VAL A 246 9.98 7.18 -13.61
N GLY A 247 8.85 7.84 -13.83
CA GLY A 247 7.55 7.35 -13.39
C GLY A 247 6.95 6.45 -14.46
N VAL A 248 6.58 5.22 -14.08
CA VAL A 248 6.08 4.19 -14.99
C VAL A 248 4.72 3.73 -14.51
N ASN A 249 3.70 3.86 -15.35
CA ASN A 249 2.37 3.34 -15.05
C ASN A 249 2.31 1.84 -15.30
N MET A 250 1.78 1.10 -14.33
CA MET A 250 1.56 -0.35 -14.45
C MET A 250 0.65 -0.70 -15.64
N ARG A 251 0.83 -1.90 -16.20
CA ARG A 251 -0.05 -2.49 -17.22
C ARG A 251 -1.52 -2.34 -16.85
N GLY A 252 -2.32 -1.93 -17.83
CA GLY A 252 -3.76 -1.70 -17.69
C GLY A 252 -4.14 -0.48 -16.84
N THR A 253 -3.20 0.44 -16.58
CA THR A 253 -3.48 1.69 -15.86
C THR A 253 -3.09 2.89 -16.73
N ALA A 254 -3.83 3.99 -16.59
CA ALA A 254 -3.54 5.23 -17.30
C ALA A 254 -3.38 5.05 -18.82
N CYS A 255 -2.26 5.51 -19.41
CA CYS A 255 -1.96 5.32 -20.83
C CYS A 255 -1.19 4.01 -21.13
N SER A 256 -0.91 3.16 -20.14
CA SER A 256 -0.27 1.86 -20.34
C SER A 256 -1.23 0.83 -20.92
N GLY A 257 -0.76 0.02 -21.86
CA GLY A 257 -1.55 -1.03 -22.50
C GLY A 257 -1.80 -2.25 -21.60
N GLY A 258 -2.56 -3.21 -22.14
CA GLY A 258 -2.95 -4.43 -21.43
C GLY A 258 -4.16 -4.22 -20.51
N ALA A 259 -4.36 -5.16 -19.59
CA ALA A 259 -5.44 -5.12 -18.61
C ALA A 259 -4.87 -5.24 -17.20
N TYR A 260 -5.53 -4.60 -16.25
CA TYR A 260 -5.05 -4.57 -14.87
C TYR A 260 -5.45 -5.84 -14.11
N TYR A 261 -4.49 -6.46 -13.43
CA TYR A 261 -4.71 -7.39 -12.35
C TYR A 261 -3.64 -7.19 -11.25
N PHE A 262 -4.09 -7.00 -10.00
CA PHE A 262 -3.26 -6.58 -8.88
C PHE A 262 -2.08 -7.52 -8.63
N PHE A 263 -0.86 -7.06 -8.94
CA PHE A 263 0.40 -7.80 -8.79
C PHE A 263 0.44 -9.16 -9.49
N GLU A 264 -0.21 -9.28 -10.64
CA GLU A 264 -0.07 -10.47 -11.47
C GLU A 264 1.38 -10.65 -11.98
N PRO A 265 1.81 -11.87 -12.37
CA PRO A 265 3.17 -12.12 -12.86
C PRO A 265 3.63 -11.17 -13.97
N LEU A 266 2.74 -10.78 -14.90
CA LEU A 266 3.08 -9.82 -15.96
C LEU A 266 3.48 -8.45 -15.42
N GLN A 267 2.84 -7.93 -14.36
CA GLN A 267 3.24 -6.66 -13.75
C GLN A 267 4.63 -6.73 -13.11
N LEU A 268 5.03 -7.90 -12.60
CA LEU A 268 6.39 -8.11 -12.08
C LEU A 268 7.42 -8.08 -13.21
N LEU A 269 7.13 -8.76 -14.33
CA LEU A 269 8.00 -8.79 -15.51
C LEU A 269 8.10 -7.43 -16.19
N ASP A 270 7.00 -6.69 -16.24
CA ASP A 270 6.94 -5.32 -16.72
C ASP A 270 7.83 -4.38 -15.88
N GLY A 271 7.80 -4.52 -14.56
CA GLY A 271 8.67 -3.78 -13.66
C GLY A 271 10.15 -4.16 -13.83
N TYR A 272 10.46 -5.44 -14.06
CA TYR A 272 11.81 -5.88 -14.44
C TYR A 272 12.26 -5.19 -15.72
N ASP A 273 11.45 -5.22 -16.77
CA ASP A 273 11.79 -4.63 -18.07
C ASP A 273 11.95 -3.11 -17.93
N ALA A 274 11.09 -2.44 -17.17
CA ALA A 274 11.23 -1.01 -16.90
C ALA A 274 12.57 -0.67 -16.22
N VAL A 275 13.01 -1.46 -15.24
CA VAL A 275 14.31 -1.27 -14.57
C VAL A 275 15.46 -1.43 -15.57
N GLU A 276 15.45 -2.49 -16.38
CA GLU A 276 16.52 -2.73 -17.36
C GLU A 276 16.53 -1.67 -18.47
N ILE A 277 15.38 -1.31 -19.05
CA ILE A 277 15.30 -0.29 -20.11
C ILE A 277 15.81 1.05 -19.60
N VAL A 278 15.37 1.49 -18.41
CA VAL A 278 15.81 2.77 -17.84
C VAL A 278 17.30 2.74 -17.55
N ALA A 279 17.82 1.64 -16.99
CA ALA A 279 19.24 1.52 -16.70
C ALA A 279 20.15 1.62 -17.94
N HIS A 280 19.66 1.29 -19.13
CA HIS A 280 20.42 1.38 -20.38
C HIS A 280 20.43 2.78 -21.01
N GLN A 281 19.74 3.76 -20.42
CA GLN A 281 19.74 5.11 -20.96
C GLN A 281 21.09 5.81 -20.72
N SER A 282 21.58 6.54 -21.73
CA SER A 282 22.90 7.19 -21.68
C SER A 282 23.06 8.23 -20.56
N TRP A 283 21.95 8.74 -20.04
CA TRP A 283 21.90 9.69 -18.95
C TRP A 283 21.79 9.03 -17.57
N VAL A 284 21.81 7.69 -17.46
CA VAL A 284 21.81 6.97 -16.17
C VAL A 284 23.22 6.68 -15.69
N LYS A 285 23.52 7.07 -14.44
CA LYS A 285 24.84 6.88 -13.83
C LYS A 285 25.10 5.39 -13.63
N ASN A 286 26.26 4.94 -14.14
CA ASN A 286 26.76 3.56 -14.00
C ASN A 286 25.82 2.47 -14.56
N ASN A 287 24.83 2.80 -15.38
CA ASN A 287 23.77 1.90 -15.83
C ASN A 287 23.08 1.16 -14.67
N LYS A 288 22.82 1.89 -13.57
CA LYS A 288 22.21 1.37 -12.35
C LYS A 288 21.11 2.31 -11.87
N VAL A 289 19.98 1.75 -11.46
CA VAL A 289 18.83 2.52 -10.97
C VAL A 289 18.40 2.04 -9.59
N GLY A 290 17.94 2.95 -8.74
CA GLY A 290 17.18 2.60 -7.55
C GLY A 290 15.69 2.51 -7.85
N MET A 291 14.91 1.92 -6.94
CA MET A 291 13.47 2.15 -6.89
C MET A 291 13.09 2.84 -5.59
N ALA A 292 12.09 3.73 -5.65
CA ALA A 292 11.66 4.49 -4.49
C ALA A 292 10.20 4.94 -4.55
N GLY A 293 9.52 4.88 -3.39
CA GLY A 293 8.13 5.26 -3.24
C GLY A 293 7.54 4.81 -1.91
N LEU A 294 6.38 5.38 -1.60
CA LEU A 294 5.60 5.14 -0.39
C LEU A 294 4.23 4.54 -0.78
N SER A 295 3.68 3.60 -0.01
CA SER A 295 2.42 2.93 -0.30
C SER A 295 2.50 1.98 -1.50
N TYR A 296 1.59 2.05 -2.46
CA TYR A 296 1.59 1.24 -3.68
C TYR A 296 2.96 1.21 -4.41
N PRO A 297 3.61 2.35 -4.74
CA PRO A 297 4.97 2.31 -5.31
C PRO A 297 6.05 1.81 -4.33
N GLY A 298 5.79 1.83 -3.02
CA GLY A 298 6.61 1.16 -2.01
C GLY A 298 6.48 -0.37 -2.12
N ILE A 299 5.25 -0.86 -2.12
CA ILE A 299 4.88 -2.27 -2.20
C ILE A 299 5.42 -2.87 -3.51
N ALA A 300 5.23 -2.18 -4.64
CA ALA A 300 5.67 -2.65 -5.95
C ALA A 300 7.17 -2.97 -6.05
N GLN A 301 8.01 -2.29 -5.26
CA GLN A 301 9.44 -2.57 -5.19
C GLN A 301 9.75 -3.97 -4.70
N LEU A 302 8.98 -4.48 -3.73
CA LEU A 302 9.16 -5.83 -3.19
C LEU A 302 8.94 -6.88 -4.28
N TYR A 303 7.89 -6.69 -5.07
CA TYR A 303 7.51 -7.59 -6.16
C TYR A 303 8.54 -7.54 -7.30
N VAL A 304 8.89 -6.34 -7.77
CA VAL A 304 9.87 -6.16 -8.86
C VAL A 304 11.25 -6.66 -8.43
N ALA A 305 11.75 -6.28 -7.25
CA ALA A 305 13.07 -6.71 -6.80
C ALA A 305 13.17 -8.22 -6.58
N SER A 306 12.06 -8.91 -6.29
CA SER A 306 12.04 -10.37 -6.15
C SER A 306 12.35 -11.12 -7.47
N THR A 307 12.23 -10.42 -8.60
CA THR A 307 12.62 -10.93 -9.94
C THR A 307 14.10 -10.74 -10.25
N ASN A 308 14.86 -10.10 -9.35
CA ASN A 308 16.29 -9.83 -9.46
C ASN A 308 16.75 -9.15 -10.77
N PRO A 309 16.23 -7.96 -11.13
CA PRO A 309 16.75 -7.20 -12.27
C PRO A 309 18.24 -6.90 -12.10
N PRO A 310 19.12 -7.33 -13.03
CA PRO A 310 20.57 -7.15 -12.90
C PRO A 310 21.01 -5.70 -12.70
N SER A 311 20.25 -4.73 -13.22
CA SER A 311 20.57 -3.30 -13.18
C SER A 311 19.95 -2.55 -11.99
N LEU A 312 19.19 -3.25 -11.13
CA LEU A 312 18.68 -2.69 -9.88
C LEU A 312 19.81 -2.51 -8.86
N ALA A 313 19.94 -1.30 -8.32
CA ALA A 313 21.00 -0.91 -7.39
C ALA A 313 20.57 -1.02 -5.92
N ALA A 314 19.32 -0.66 -5.63
CA ALA A 314 18.71 -0.68 -4.30
C ALA A 314 17.20 -0.45 -4.38
N ILE A 315 16.48 -0.83 -3.33
CA ILE A 315 15.07 -0.46 -3.12
C ILE A 315 14.91 0.32 -1.80
N SER A 316 13.97 1.26 -1.79
CA SER A 316 13.57 2.00 -0.60
C SER A 316 12.03 1.97 -0.40
N PRO A 317 11.44 0.80 -0.06
CA PRO A 317 10.01 0.66 0.22
C PRO A 317 9.59 1.38 1.51
N MET A 318 8.62 2.31 1.42
CA MET A 318 8.06 3.02 2.59
C MET A 318 6.56 2.74 2.74
N SER A 319 6.09 2.60 3.97
CA SER A 319 4.67 2.39 4.34
C SER A 319 4.05 1.25 3.52
N VAL A 320 4.61 0.05 3.69
CA VAL A 320 4.30 -1.15 2.88
C VAL A 320 3.54 -2.20 3.67
N VAL A 321 2.89 -3.10 2.94
CA VAL A 321 2.18 -4.26 3.50
C VAL A 321 3.06 -5.50 3.44
N ALA A 322 3.13 -6.25 4.55
CA ALA A 322 3.82 -7.54 4.59
C ALA A 322 3.02 -8.67 3.92
N ASN A 323 1.72 -8.71 4.18
CA ASN A 323 0.80 -9.72 3.66
C ASN A 323 -0.58 -9.10 3.41
N THR A 324 -0.93 -8.86 2.15
CA THR A 324 -2.17 -8.14 1.80
C THR A 324 -3.41 -8.86 2.33
N GLY A 325 -3.46 -10.18 2.21
CA GLY A 325 -4.57 -10.99 2.68
C GLY A 325 -4.73 -10.92 4.20
N ALA A 326 -3.80 -11.53 4.92
CA ALA A 326 -3.95 -11.77 6.35
C ALA A 326 -3.81 -10.53 7.25
N SER A 327 -3.30 -9.39 6.74
CA SER A 327 -3.06 -8.20 7.58
C SER A 327 -3.89 -6.97 7.22
N THR A 328 -3.96 -6.56 5.95
CA THR A 328 -4.67 -5.31 5.59
C THR A 328 -6.09 -5.58 5.07
N MET A 329 -6.27 -6.63 4.26
CA MET A 329 -7.55 -6.92 3.61
C MET A 329 -8.51 -7.69 4.51
N VAL A 330 -8.05 -8.77 5.12
CA VAL A 330 -8.85 -9.58 6.06
C VAL A 330 -8.14 -9.77 7.41
N PRO A 331 -7.79 -8.67 8.13
CA PRO A 331 -7.17 -8.77 9.46
C PRO A 331 -7.99 -9.66 10.39
N GLY A 332 -7.36 -10.69 10.96
CA GLY A 332 -8.05 -11.63 11.85
C GLY A 332 -9.13 -12.48 11.16
N GLY A 333 -9.19 -12.51 9.83
CA GLY A 333 -10.24 -13.20 9.06
C GLY A 333 -11.52 -12.37 8.88
N ILE A 334 -11.47 -11.06 9.12
CA ILE A 334 -12.60 -10.13 8.99
C ILE A 334 -12.27 -9.10 7.92
N LEU A 335 -13.14 -8.96 6.90
CA LEU A 335 -12.91 -8.03 5.79
C LEU A 335 -12.86 -6.58 6.27
N ASN A 336 -11.76 -5.90 5.96
CA ASN A 336 -11.60 -4.45 6.12
C ASN A 336 -12.33 -3.72 4.97
N ALA A 337 -13.61 -3.48 5.17
CA ALA A 337 -14.49 -2.75 4.25
C ALA A 337 -14.26 -1.22 4.26
N GLY A 338 -13.34 -0.72 5.09
CA GLY A 338 -12.94 0.67 5.11
C GLY A 338 -11.86 0.95 4.06
N PHE A 339 -10.72 1.49 4.50
CA PHE A 339 -9.62 1.87 3.62
C PHE A 339 -9.31 0.81 2.54
N ALA A 340 -9.14 -0.46 2.91
CA ALA A 340 -8.57 -1.45 2.01
C ALA A 340 -9.51 -1.77 0.83
N LEU A 341 -10.79 -2.02 1.10
CA LEU A 341 -11.80 -2.23 0.06
C LEU A 341 -12.08 -0.95 -0.74
N GLU A 342 -12.23 0.20 -0.08
CA GLU A 342 -12.42 1.48 -0.76
C GLU A 342 -11.25 1.80 -1.70
N TRP A 343 -10.03 1.49 -1.28
CA TRP A 343 -8.82 1.72 -2.08
C TRP A 343 -8.78 0.86 -3.33
N ILE A 344 -9.07 -0.45 -3.24
CA ILE A 344 -9.05 -1.32 -4.42
C ILE A 344 -10.16 -0.95 -5.42
N VAL A 345 -11.34 -0.55 -4.95
CA VAL A 345 -12.42 0.01 -5.80
C VAL A 345 -11.89 1.21 -6.58
N ASN A 346 -11.26 2.17 -5.89
CA ASN A 346 -10.71 3.37 -6.54
C ASN A 346 -9.62 3.02 -7.58
N VAL A 347 -8.76 2.05 -7.31
CA VAL A 347 -7.75 1.62 -8.29
C VAL A 347 -8.39 0.97 -9.51
N LEU A 348 -9.41 0.13 -9.32
CA LEU A 348 -10.15 -0.49 -10.42
C LEU A 348 -10.94 0.52 -11.25
N ASP A 349 -11.53 1.53 -10.61
CA ASP A 349 -12.24 2.63 -11.29
C ASP A 349 -11.30 3.47 -12.15
N ARG A 350 -10.03 3.60 -11.77
CA ARG A 350 -9.01 4.29 -12.56
C ARG A 350 -8.44 3.44 -13.69
N ALA A 351 -8.53 2.12 -13.56
CA ALA A 351 -8.14 1.14 -14.57
C ALA A 351 -9.23 0.85 -15.61
N VAL A 352 -10.39 1.53 -15.54
CA VAL A 352 -11.37 1.49 -16.63
C VAL A 352 -10.84 2.26 -17.85
N PRO A 353 -11.30 1.95 -19.07
CA PRO A 353 -10.96 2.73 -20.25
C PRO A 353 -11.21 4.22 -20.02
N TYR A 354 -10.18 5.03 -20.20
CA TYR A 354 -10.21 6.48 -19.97
C TYR A 354 -10.58 6.88 -18.54
N GLY A 355 -10.25 6.10 -17.51
CA GLY A 355 -10.67 6.37 -16.12
C GLY A 355 -10.29 7.78 -15.64
N ASP A 356 -9.04 8.17 -15.85
CA ASP A 356 -8.51 9.48 -15.43
C ASP A 356 -8.73 10.59 -16.48
N GLN A 357 -8.98 11.82 -16.01
CA GLN A 357 -9.15 12.97 -16.92
C GLN A 357 -7.90 13.27 -17.76
N TRP A 358 -6.71 13.18 -17.18
CA TRP A 358 -5.47 13.50 -17.92
C TRP A 358 -5.19 12.49 -19.05
N VAL A 359 -5.68 11.26 -18.92
CA VAL A 359 -5.60 10.24 -19.98
C VAL A 359 -6.46 10.66 -21.17
N ARG A 360 -7.70 11.15 -20.90
CA ARG A 360 -8.55 11.76 -21.94
C ARG A 360 -7.85 12.93 -22.60
N ASP A 361 -7.23 13.82 -21.82
CA ASP A 361 -6.54 14.99 -22.35
C ASP A 361 -5.36 14.60 -23.28
N VAL A 362 -4.63 13.54 -22.96
CA VAL A 362 -3.54 13.00 -23.78
C VAL A 362 -4.07 12.42 -25.11
N VAL A 363 -5.17 11.67 -25.06
CA VAL A 363 -5.81 11.11 -26.26
C VAL A 363 -6.44 12.22 -27.13
N ASP A 364 -7.11 13.19 -26.51
CA ASP A 364 -7.70 14.35 -27.19
C ASP A 364 -6.62 15.23 -27.85
N ALA A 365 -5.39 15.22 -27.31
CA ALA A 365 -4.23 15.85 -27.92
C ALA A 365 -3.65 15.06 -29.12
N GLY A 366 -4.19 13.87 -29.41
CA GLY A 366 -3.86 13.06 -30.58
C GLY A 366 -2.90 11.90 -30.33
N ASP A 367 -2.72 11.48 -29.08
CA ASP A 367 -1.88 10.31 -28.77
C ASP A 367 -2.61 8.99 -29.09
N GLY A 368 -2.33 8.45 -30.27
CA GLY A 368 -2.91 7.17 -30.72
C GLY A 368 -2.38 5.93 -30.00
N VAL A 369 -1.22 6.02 -29.32
CA VAL A 369 -0.70 4.89 -28.52
C VAL A 369 -1.52 4.78 -27.23
N CYS A 370 -1.77 5.90 -26.55
CA CYS A 370 -2.66 5.93 -25.40
C CYS A 370 -4.06 5.43 -25.78
N GLU A 371 -4.62 5.92 -26.89
CA GLU A 371 -5.95 5.53 -27.40
C GLU A 371 -6.04 4.02 -27.63
N GLU A 372 -5.07 3.43 -28.34
CA GLU A 372 -5.03 1.99 -28.58
C GLU A 372 -4.86 1.20 -27.27
N ASN A 373 -4.02 1.67 -26.35
CA ASN A 373 -3.79 1.02 -25.07
C ASN A 373 -5.05 0.92 -24.20
N GLN A 374 -6.02 1.84 -24.36
CA GLN A 374 -7.29 1.77 -23.62
C GLN A 374 -8.16 0.57 -24.01
N LEU A 375 -7.98 0.00 -25.21
CA LEU A 375 -8.89 -1.00 -25.75
C LEU A 375 -8.94 -2.30 -24.93
N LEU A 376 -7.88 -2.63 -24.20
CA LEU A 376 -7.81 -3.83 -23.36
C LEU A 376 -8.20 -3.57 -21.89
N HIS A 377 -8.40 -2.33 -21.47
CA HIS A 377 -8.65 -1.98 -20.06
C HIS A 377 -9.98 -2.55 -19.52
N SER A 378 -10.97 -2.75 -20.39
CA SER A 378 -12.23 -3.41 -20.06
C SER A 378 -12.06 -4.87 -19.62
N GLN A 379 -10.93 -5.50 -19.96
CA GLN A 379 -10.60 -6.87 -19.56
C GLN A 379 -9.93 -6.97 -18.19
N ARG A 380 -9.86 -5.89 -17.40
CA ARG A 380 -9.33 -5.91 -16.02
C ARG A 380 -10.05 -6.94 -15.15
N ILE A 381 -9.34 -7.49 -14.16
CA ILE A 381 -9.95 -8.42 -13.20
C ILE A 381 -10.69 -7.64 -12.12
N ASP A 382 -11.94 -8.03 -11.86
CA ASP A 382 -12.70 -7.53 -10.72
C ASP A 382 -12.20 -8.19 -9.43
N VAL A 383 -11.21 -7.55 -8.81
CA VAL A 383 -10.63 -8.05 -7.55
C VAL A 383 -11.63 -7.90 -6.39
N VAL A 384 -12.62 -7.00 -6.49
CA VAL A 384 -13.65 -6.83 -5.47
C VAL A 384 -14.59 -8.02 -5.45
N GLU A 385 -15.05 -8.48 -6.63
CA GLU A 385 -15.83 -9.70 -6.75
C GLU A 385 -15.06 -10.91 -6.18
N LYS A 386 -13.78 -11.08 -6.52
CA LYS A 386 -12.93 -12.14 -5.96
C LYS A 386 -12.85 -12.12 -4.43
N ILE A 387 -12.75 -10.94 -3.82
CA ILE A 387 -12.71 -10.80 -2.35
C ILE A 387 -14.00 -11.31 -1.71
N TYR A 388 -15.17 -11.00 -2.31
CA TYR A 388 -16.46 -11.47 -1.79
C TYR A 388 -16.69 -12.96 -2.03
N ASP A 389 -16.24 -13.49 -3.16
CA ASP A 389 -16.39 -14.91 -3.50
C ASP A 389 -15.47 -15.81 -2.65
N HIS A 390 -14.33 -15.29 -2.19
CA HIS A 390 -13.33 -16.03 -1.42
C HIS A 390 -13.11 -15.44 0.00
N PRO A 391 -14.09 -15.61 0.92
CA PRO A 391 -14.03 -15.07 2.28
C PRO A 391 -13.01 -15.76 3.20
N PHE A 392 -12.38 -16.83 2.74
CA PHE A 392 -11.32 -17.56 3.44
C PHE A 392 -9.99 -17.44 2.69
N TYR A 393 -8.90 -17.57 3.44
CA TYR A 393 -7.57 -17.62 2.85
C TYR A 393 -7.42 -18.86 1.97
N ASN A 394 -7.05 -18.63 0.71
CA ASN A 394 -6.69 -19.66 -0.25
C ASN A 394 -5.30 -19.35 -0.85
N ASP A 395 -4.57 -20.40 -1.20
CA ASP A 395 -3.19 -20.24 -1.65
C ASP A 395 -3.09 -19.55 -3.02
N GLU A 396 -4.07 -19.76 -3.88
CA GLU A 396 -4.08 -19.27 -5.26
C GLU A 396 -4.12 -17.74 -5.31
N ASP A 397 -5.00 -17.12 -4.53
CA ASP A 397 -5.16 -15.66 -4.54
C ASP A 397 -4.20 -14.92 -3.61
N TYR A 398 -3.87 -15.51 -2.45
CA TYR A 398 -3.21 -14.77 -1.38
C TYR A 398 -1.71 -15.05 -1.25
N LEU A 399 -1.19 -16.22 -1.67
CA LEU A 399 0.26 -16.45 -1.64
C LEU A 399 1.03 -15.50 -2.56
N PRO A 400 0.55 -15.21 -3.80
CA PRO A 400 1.21 -14.21 -4.64
C PRO A 400 1.29 -12.83 -3.97
N LEU A 401 0.36 -12.51 -3.06
CA LEU A 401 0.24 -11.21 -2.39
C LEU A 401 0.90 -11.17 -1.00
N ASP A 402 1.65 -12.22 -0.61
CA ASP A 402 2.36 -12.32 0.65
C ASP A 402 3.87 -12.09 0.44
N ALA A 403 4.32 -10.85 0.62
CA ALA A 403 5.72 -10.47 0.44
C ALA A 403 6.67 -11.20 1.38
N THR A 404 6.20 -11.72 2.52
CA THR A 404 7.04 -12.51 3.44
C THR A 404 7.52 -13.83 2.82
N ARG A 405 6.86 -14.30 1.75
CA ARG A 405 7.19 -15.56 1.05
C ARG A 405 8.27 -15.42 -0.01
N PHE A 406 8.49 -14.22 -0.53
CA PHE A 406 9.42 -13.99 -1.62
C PHE A 406 10.48 -12.93 -1.33
N ALA A 407 10.38 -12.19 -0.21
CA ALA A 407 11.39 -11.20 0.18
C ALA A 407 12.81 -11.79 0.31
N GLU A 408 12.94 -13.10 0.58
CA GLU A 408 14.24 -13.78 0.59
C GLU A 408 14.95 -13.75 -0.77
N ARG A 409 14.23 -13.56 -1.88
CA ARG A 409 14.80 -13.52 -3.23
C ARG A 409 15.46 -12.19 -3.55
N ILE A 410 15.15 -11.14 -2.79
CA ILE A 410 15.65 -9.78 -3.01
C ILE A 410 17.12 -9.73 -2.60
N ASN A 411 18.00 -9.51 -3.59
CA ASN A 411 19.46 -9.56 -3.41
C ASN A 411 20.16 -8.19 -3.54
N VAL A 412 19.39 -7.10 -3.45
CA VAL A 412 19.87 -5.71 -3.47
C VAL A 412 19.73 -5.07 -2.08
N PRO A 413 20.48 -4.00 -1.77
CA PRO A 413 20.26 -3.18 -0.57
C PRO A 413 18.79 -2.77 -0.37
N VAL A 414 18.31 -2.85 0.87
CA VAL A 414 16.91 -2.53 1.23
C VAL A 414 16.84 -1.47 2.32
N PHE A 415 16.09 -0.40 2.05
CA PHE A 415 15.67 0.60 3.04
C PHE A 415 14.16 0.52 3.26
N LEU A 416 13.70 0.00 4.40
CA LEU A 416 12.27 -0.16 4.70
C LEU A 416 11.84 0.74 5.85
N VAL A 417 10.72 1.43 5.69
CA VAL A 417 10.11 2.26 6.74
C VAL A 417 8.65 1.91 6.92
N GLY A 418 8.16 1.88 8.15
CA GLY A 418 6.72 1.79 8.43
C GLY A 418 6.31 2.40 9.76
N GLN A 419 5.00 2.61 9.90
CA GLN A 419 4.37 3.21 11.06
C GLN A 419 3.40 2.22 11.73
N PHE A 420 3.44 2.13 13.06
CA PHE A 420 2.65 1.13 13.79
C PHE A 420 1.14 1.39 13.75
N GLU A 421 0.73 2.65 13.67
CA GLU A 421 -0.68 3.08 13.59
C GLU A 421 -1.07 3.53 12.17
N ASP A 422 -0.33 3.08 11.15
CA ASP A 422 -0.62 3.37 9.74
C ASP A 422 -2.07 2.99 9.40
N GLU A 423 -2.89 4.01 9.13
CA GLU A 423 -4.33 3.90 8.94
C GLU A 423 -4.71 3.31 7.57
N GLN A 424 -3.73 3.07 6.70
CA GLN A 424 -3.92 2.56 5.35
C GLN A 424 -3.42 1.12 5.28
N THR A 425 -2.14 0.91 5.54
CA THR A 425 -1.48 -0.40 5.39
C THR A 425 -1.47 -1.23 6.66
N GLY A 426 -1.67 -0.60 7.82
CA GLY A 426 -1.63 -1.24 9.14
C GLY A 426 -0.19 -1.48 9.65
N GLY A 427 -0.07 -1.73 10.95
CA GLY A 427 1.23 -1.89 11.63
C GLY A 427 1.98 -3.21 11.41
N HIS A 428 1.53 -4.08 10.49
CA HIS A 428 2.05 -5.46 10.37
C HIS A 428 3.35 -5.59 9.54
N PHE A 429 3.83 -4.52 8.91
CA PHE A 429 5.05 -4.49 8.09
C PHE A 429 6.32 -5.09 8.73
N PRO A 430 6.56 -5.07 10.07
CA PRO A 430 7.77 -5.67 10.67
C PRO A 430 7.88 -7.19 10.44
N ALA A 431 6.80 -7.86 10.03
CA ALA A 431 6.83 -9.26 9.60
C ALA A 431 7.77 -9.52 8.41
N LEU A 432 8.25 -8.47 7.72
CA LEU A 432 9.24 -8.54 6.65
C LEU A 432 10.70 -8.44 7.14
N PHE A 433 10.96 -7.89 8.32
CA PHE A 433 12.33 -7.51 8.73
C PHE A 433 13.30 -8.69 8.79
N ASP A 434 12.84 -9.90 9.07
CA ASP A 434 13.67 -11.10 9.11
C ASP A 434 13.71 -11.88 7.78
N LYS A 435 13.04 -11.38 6.73
CA LYS A 435 12.83 -12.11 5.47
C LYS A 435 13.84 -11.78 4.38
N PHE A 436 14.49 -10.62 4.43
CA PHE A 436 15.46 -10.17 3.41
C PHE A 436 16.84 -10.84 3.58
N THR A 437 16.88 -12.18 3.61
CA THR A 437 18.09 -12.95 3.95
C THR A 437 19.19 -12.93 2.88
N GLN A 438 18.86 -12.56 1.63
CA GLN A 438 19.82 -12.40 0.54
C GLN A 438 20.23 -10.94 0.30
N ALA A 439 19.59 -9.97 0.96
CA ALA A 439 19.96 -8.57 0.81
C ALA A 439 21.36 -8.35 1.42
N PRO A 440 22.30 -7.69 0.72
CA PRO A 440 23.64 -7.42 1.25
C PRO A 440 23.62 -6.47 2.45
N ILE A 441 22.58 -5.63 2.55
CA ILE A 441 22.32 -4.75 3.68
C ILE A 441 20.83 -4.45 3.80
N THR A 442 20.38 -4.31 5.04
CA THR A 442 19.02 -3.91 5.38
C THR A 442 19.05 -2.74 6.35
N ARG A 443 18.19 -1.75 6.11
CA ARG A 443 18.01 -0.57 6.97
C ARG A 443 16.53 -0.39 7.20
N PHE A 444 16.08 -0.72 8.40
CA PHE A 444 14.69 -0.80 8.78
C PHE A 444 14.40 0.25 9.83
N THR A 445 13.42 1.12 9.58
CA THR A 445 12.96 2.12 10.55
C THR A 445 11.48 1.89 10.87
N ALA A 446 11.14 1.82 12.15
CA ALA A 446 9.76 1.81 12.62
C ALA A 446 9.53 2.92 13.65
N THR A 447 8.31 3.46 13.66
CA THR A 447 7.89 4.52 14.58
C THR A 447 6.40 4.44 14.84
N ASN A 448 5.93 4.99 15.96
CA ASN A 448 4.52 5.36 16.05
C ASN A 448 4.23 6.45 15.01
N GLY A 449 3.06 6.43 14.37
CA GLY A 449 2.70 7.42 13.35
C GLY A 449 1.65 6.97 12.35
N VAL A 450 1.46 7.79 11.32
CA VAL A 450 0.45 7.60 10.26
C VAL A 450 1.12 7.38 8.89
N HIS A 451 0.34 7.00 7.88
CA HIS A 451 0.84 6.52 6.59
C HIS A 451 1.91 7.42 5.93
N ILE A 452 1.73 8.73 5.98
CA ILE A 452 2.62 9.70 5.32
C ILE A 452 3.93 9.98 6.07
N ASP A 453 4.07 9.52 7.32
CA ASP A 453 5.24 9.83 8.16
C ASP A 453 6.53 9.15 7.65
N GLY A 454 6.43 8.25 6.66
CA GLY A 454 7.56 7.78 5.87
C GLY A 454 8.37 8.90 5.20
N PHE A 455 7.78 10.09 5.00
CA PHE A 455 8.47 11.30 4.52
C PHE A 455 8.77 12.34 5.62
N SER A 456 8.74 11.94 6.88
CA SER A 456 9.16 12.84 7.98
C SER A 456 10.64 13.24 7.85
N PRO A 457 11.04 14.45 8.31
CA PRO A 457 12.43 14.91 8.18
C PRO A 457 13.48 13.96 8.75
N GLN A 458 13.19 13.30 9.88
CA GLN A 458 14.10 12.34 10.54
C GLN A 458 14.29 11.05 9.73
N ILE A 459 13.30 10.66 8.92
CA ILE A 459 13.38 9.52 8.01
C ILE A 459 14.01 9.94 6.68
N LEU A 460 13.67 11.12 6.15
CA LEU A 460 14.22 11.63 4.89
C LEU A 460 15.74 11.79 4.92
N GLU A 461 16.32 12.25 6.04
CA GLU A 461 17.78 12.36 6.16
C GLU A 461 18.46 11.00 5.99
N GLU A 462 17.93 9.98 6.67
CA GLU A 462 18.46 8.62 6.58
C GLU A 462 18.22 7.99 5.20
N TRP A 463 17.06 8.27 4.60
CA TRP A 463 16.78 7.86 3.23
C TRP A 463 17.76 8.48 2.23
N PHE A 464 18.10 9.77 2.38
CA PHE A 464 19.11 10.42 1.53
C PHE A 464 20.50 9.80 1.70
N ASN A 465 20.89 9.43 2.93
CA ASN A 465 22.13 8.70 3.18
C ASN A 465 22.13 7.37 2.41
N PHE A 466 21.08 6.58 2.56
CA PHE A 466 20.93 5.30 1.87
C PHE A 466 20.98 5.47 0.34
N MET A 467 20.22 6.40 -0.23
CA MET A 467 20.20 6.65 -1.66
C MET A 467 21.55 7.10 -2.18
N ALA A 468 22.25 7.99 -1.46
CA ALA A 468 23.59 8.44 -1.83
C ALA A 468 24.62 7.29 -1.83
N PHE A 469 24.56 6.37 -0.86
CA PHE A 469 25.50 5.24 -0.80
C PHE A 469 25.25 4.16 -1.85
N TYR A 470 23.99 3.84 -2.15
CA TYR A 470 23.66 2.66 -2.98
C TYR A 470 23.18 2.98 -4.38
N VAL A 471 22.71 4.20 -4.64
CA VAL A 471 22.27 4.65 -5.98
C VAL A 471 23.15 5.78 -6.49
N GLY A 472 23.42 6.78 -5.64
CA GLY A 472 24.25 7.94 -5.96
C GLY A 472 25.72 7.60 -6.22
N GLY A 473 26.32 6.81 -5.33
CA GLY A 473 27.76 6.55 -5.29
C GLY A 473 28.61 7.77 -4.89
N ASP A 474 28.03 8.71 -4.14
CA ASP A 474 28.69 9.95 -3.68
C ASP A 474 28.50 10.14 -2.16
N LEU A 475 29.32 10.98 -1.53
CA LEU A 475 29.18 11.28 -0.10
C LEU A 475 27.80 11.90 0.18
N PRO A 476 27.04 11.39 1.18
CA PRO A 476 25.74 11.95 1.51
C PRO A 476 25.83 13.41 1.93
N LYS A 477 25.02 14.24 1.28
CA LYS A 477 24.88 15.65 1.60
C LYS A 477 23.52 16.13 1.12
N VAL A 478 22.84 16.87 1.97
CA VAL A 478 21.57 17.48 1.59
C VAL A 478 21.83 18.81 0.91
N ASP A 479 21.18 19.02 -0.24
CA ASP A 479 21.26 20.29 -0.96
C ASP A 479 20.84 21.47 -0.07
N ALA A 480 21.62 22.56 -0.12
CA ALA A 480 21.45 23.70 0.77
C ALA A 480 20.14 24.47 0.50
N THR A 481 19.69 24.52 -0.75
CA THR A 481 18.41 25.16 -1.09
C THR A 481 17.26 24.28 -0.67
N PHE A 482 17.34 22.96 -0.90
CA PHE A 482 16.33 22.03 -0.40
C PHE A 482 16.18 22.18 1.12
N ARG A 483 17.29 22.13 1.87
CA ARG A 483 17.29 22.32 3.33
C ARG A 483 16.62 23.63 3.75
N ALA A 484 16.80 24.71 2.99
CA ALA A 484 16.15 25.99 3.24
C ALA A 484 14.64 26.00 2.93
N LEU A 485 14.16 25.12 2.05
CA LEU A 485 12.76 24.99 1.66
C LEU A 485 11.98 23.97 2.52
N VAL A 486 12.66 23.05 3.21
CA VAL A 486 12.03 22.02 4.06
C VAL A 486 10.99 22.61 5.02
N PRO A 487 11.27 23.68 5.81
CA PRO A 487 10.27 24.18 6.76
C PRO A 487 8.95 24.58 6.10
N THR A 488 9.00 25.18 4.91
CA THR A 488 7.81 25.55 4.13
C THR A 488 7.10 24.33 3.57
N PHE A 489 7.83 23.36 3.04
CA PHE A 489 7.26 22.11 2.56
C PHE A 489 6.53 21.35 3.69
N MET A 490 7.15 21.29 4.87
CA MET A 490 6.61 20.61 6.03
C MET A 490 5.36 21.30 6.58
N ASP A 491 5.33 22.64 6.59
CA ASP A 491 4.14 23.42 6.96
C ASP A 491 2.95 23.12 6.06
N GLN A 492 3.18 22.85 4.77
CA GLN A 492 2.10 22.54 3.83
C GLN A 492 1.58 21.12 3.93
N VAL A 493 2.48 20.14 4.15
CA VAL A 493 2.10 18.72 4.27
C VAL A 493 1.49 18.43 5.65
N TYR A 494 2.12 18.92 6.71
CA TYR A 494 1.79 18.57 8.08
C TYR A 494 1.08 19.70 8.85
N GLY A 495 1.00 20.92 8.31
CA GLY A 495 0.49 22.08 9.06
C GLY A 495 1.45 22.58 10.14
N ALA A 496 2.73 22.20 10.09
CA ALA A 496 3.76 22.63 11.03
C ALA A 496 5.13 22.79 10.36
N SER A 497 5.82 23.87 10.74
CA SER A 497 7.20 24.13 10.31
C SER A 497 8.17 23.23 11.07
N MET A 498 9.06 22.54 10.34
CA MET A 498 10.02 21.60 10.92
C MET A 498 11.41 21.81 10.33
N ASP A 499 12.42 21.76 11.19
CA ASP A 499 13.82 21.75 10.76
C ASP A 499 14.21 20.37 10.21
N PHE A 500 15.13 20.38 9.25
CA PHE A 500 15.74 19.17 8.72
C PHE A 500 16.98 18.77 9.56
N PRO A 501 17.17 17.49 9.90
CA PRO A 501 18.33 17.03 10.67
C PRO A 501 19.69 17.43 10.07
N GLU A 502 20.75 17.45 10.87
CA GLU A 502 22.11 17.68 10.37
C GLU A 502 22.62 16.50 9.54
N ASP A 503 23.45 16.78 8.53
CA ASP A 503 24.04 15.73 7.69
C ASP A 503 25.05 14.89 8.50
N ARG A 504 24.76 13.61 8.73
CA ARG A 504 25.62 12.73 9.55
C ARG A 504 26.98 12.43 8.89
N PHE A 505 27.01 12.33 7.57
CA PHE A 505 28.17 11.82 6.82
C PHE A 505 28.91 12.90 5.99
N ALA A 506 28.41 14.15 5.97
CA ALA A 506 28.95 15.20 5.10
C ALA A 506 30.39 15.64 5.43
N LEU A 507 30.90 15.34 6.62
CA LEU A 507 32.24 15.73 7.07
C LEU A 507 33.29 14.60 6.97
N TYR A 508 32.91 13.42 6.48
CA TYR A 508 33.85 12.32 6.27
C TYR A 508 34.88 12.68 5.21
N ALA A 509 36.11 12.18 5.39
CA ALA A 509 37.21 12.44 4.47
C ALA A 509 37.12 11.59 3.19
N SER A 510 36.39 10.47 3.24
CA SER A 510 36.22 9.56 2.10
C SER A 510 34.86 8.88 2.09
N PHE A 511 34.37 8.59 0.87
CA PHE A 511 33.13 7.83 0.66
C PHE A 511 33.19 6.43 1.29
N ASP A 512 34.30 5.72 1.07
CA ASP A 512 34.45 4.34 1.57
C ASP A 512 34.42 4.27 3.10
N GLU A 513 35.02 5.24 3.80
CA GLU A 513 34.98 5.32 5.27
C GLU A 513 33.56 5.62 5.76
N ALA A 514 32.88 6.59 5.16
CA ALA A 514 31.50 6.92 5.50
C ALA A 514 30.56 5.73 5.28
N LYS A 515 30.72 5.02 4.15
CA LYS A 515 29.91 3.85 3.82
C LYS A 515 30.21 2.67 4.73
N ALA A 516 31.46 2.44 5.10
CA ALA A 516 31.82 1.37 6.04
C ALA A 516 31.25 1.63 7.44
N ASP A 517 31.29 2.87 7.93
CA ASP A 517 30.70 3.23 9.21
C ASP A 517 29.17 3.13 9.15
N TYR A 518 28.56 3.57 8.04
CA TYR A 518 27.13 3.36 7.78
C TYR A 518 26.77 1.87 7.82
N GLU A 519 27.50 1.01 7.11
CA GLU A 519 27.29 -0.45 7.03
C GLU A 519 27.45 -1.16 8.37
N ALA A 520 28.28 -0.62 9.27
CA ALA A 520 28.49 -1.16 10.60
C ALA A 520 27.33 -0.89 11.59
N GLU A 521 26.40 -0.02 11.23
CA GLU A 521 25.22 0.28 12.06
C GLU A 521 24.24 -0.91 12.09
N ASP A 522 23.58 -1.04 13.24
CA ASP A 522 22.49 -1.98 13.46
C ASP A 522 21.36 -1.77 12.42
N PRO A 523 20.77 -2.85 11.89
CA PRO A 523 19.80 -2.77 10.80
C PRO A 523 18.43 -2.25 11.23
N VAL A 524 18.02 -2.43 12.49
CA VAL A 524 16.68 -2.05 12.97
C VAL A 524 16.78 -0.81 13.83
N ARG A 525 16.07 0.26 13.45
CA ARG A 525 15.95 1.53 14.17
C ARG A 525 14.49 1.72 14.60
N ILE A 526 14.28 1.98 15.88
CA ILE A 526 12.97 2.33 16.43
C ILE A 526 13.02 3.77 16.93
N ILE A 527 12.15 4.62 16.38
CA ILE A 527 11.96 6.00 16.81
C ILE A 527 10.78 6.03 17.79
N PHE A 528 11.02 6.55 19.00
CA PHE A 528 10.02 6.56 20.06
C PHE A 528 9.38 7.93 20.22
N GLU A 529 8.07 7.90 20.52
CA GLU A 529 7.27 9.07 20.88
C GLU A 529 7.27 10.15 19.78
N SER A 530 7.18 9.72 18.52
CA SER A 530 7.00 10.61 17.37
C SER A 530 5.77 11.48 17.58
N GLY A 531 5.92 12.79 17.35
CA GLY A 531 4.91 13.79 17.67
C GLY A 531 5.17 14.57 18.96
N ALA A 532 5.96 14.03 19.89
CA ALA A 532 6.17 14.63 21.21
C ALA A 532 7.55 15.28 21.40
N ASN A 533 8.28 15.57 20.32
CA ASN A 533 9.55 16.29 20.40
C ASN A 533 9.32 17.75 20.86
N PRO A 534 9.88 18.18 22.01
CA PRO A 534 9.64 19.52 22.55
C PRO A 534 10.29 20.65 21.74
N ALA A 535 11.11 20.33 20.74
CA ALA A 535 11.73 21.32 19.85
C ALA A 535 10.83 21.75 18.68
N VAL A 536 9.73 21.04 18.44
CA VAL A 536 8.79 21.27 17.34
C VAL A 536 7.35 21.32 17.84
N ASP A 537 6.42 21.69 16.97
CA ASP A 537 4.99 21.75 17.33
C ASP A 537 4.47 20.36 17.74
N PRO A 538 3.58 20.27 18.75
CA PRO A 538 2.97 19.00 19.14
C PRO A 538 2.29 18.29 17.98
N GLY A 539 2.62 17.02 17.78
CA GLY A 539 2.16 16.20 16.65
C GLY A 539 3.04 16.29 15.41
N ALA A 540 4.08 17.12 15.38
CA ALA A 540 5.07 17.06 14.30
C ALA A 540 5.82 15.72 14.31
N PRO A 541 5.94 15.00 13.18
CA PRO A 541 6.49 13.63 13.11
C PRO A 541 8.01 13.59 13.35
N GLN A 542 8.42 13.89 14.57
CA GLN A 542 9.78 13.77 15.08
C GLN A 542 9.74 13.06 16.42
N GLY A 543 10.58 12.03 16.55
CA GLY A 543 10.74 11.29 17.80
C GLY A 543 11.46 12.10 18.87
N ARG A 544 11.32 11.66 20.11
CA ARG A 544 12.05 12.24 21.24
C ARG A 544 13.40 11.58 21.47
N PHE A 545 13.50 10.31 21.11
CA PHE A 545 14.72 9.52 21.14
C PHE A 545 14.56 8.29 20.24
N GLU A 546 15.66 7.60 19.98
CA GLU A 546 15.68 6.40 19.16
C GLU A 546 16.59 5.32 19.77
N LYS A 547 16.36 4.07 19.38
CA LYS A 547 17.22 2.93 19.69
C LYS A 547 17.42 2.09 18.45
N THR A 548 18.57 1.44 18.38
CA THR A 548 18.91 0.50 17.33
C THR A 548 19.05 -0.91 17.88
N PHE A 549 18.80 -1.91 17.03
CA PHE A 549 18.83 -3.32 17.36
C PHE A 549 19.42 -4.15 16.22
N ALA A 550 20.14 -5.21 16.60
CA ALA A 550 20.87 -6.06 15.65
C ALA A 550 19.97 -6.93 14.75
N SER A 551 18.72 -7.19 15.16
CA SER A 551 17.80 -8.07 14.42
C SER A 551 16.33 -7.86 14.83
N TRP A 552 15.41 -8.40 14.03
CA TRP A 552 14.00 -8.56 14.36
C TRP A 552 13.59 -10.05 14.26
N PRO A 553 12.69 -10.57 15.11
CA PRO A 553 12.22 -9.99 16.37
C PRO A 553 13.39 -9.66 17.31
N LEU A 554 13.17 -8.75 18.26
CA LEU A 554 14.23 -8.31 19.16
C LEU A 554 14.63 -9.46 20.11
N PRO A 555 15.89 -9.93 20.12
CA PRO A 555 16.32 -11.02 20.99
C PRO A 555 16.18 -10.73 22.49
N GLU A 556 16.15 -9.45 22.85
CA GLU A 556 16.00 -8.95 24.22
C GLU A 556 14.55 -8.99 24.72
N THR A 557 13.57 -9.27 23.85
CA THR A 557 12.15 -9.27 24.23
C THR A 557 11.85 -10.34 25.29
N VAL A 558 11.25 -9.89 26.39
CA VAL A 558 10.70 -10.74 27.45
C VAL A 558 9.18 -10.72 27.36
N ALA A 559 8.60 -11.86 26.99
CA ALA A 559 7.16 -12.07 27.00
C ALA A 559 6.64 -11.98 28.45
N THR A 560 5.90 -10.92 28.75
CA THR A 560 5.38 -10.64 30.10
C THR A 560 3.87 -10.85 30.13
N ARG A 561 3.43 -11.80 30.94
CA ARG A 561 2.02 -12.23 31.01
C ARG A 561 1.26 -11.54 32.14
N TRP A 562 0.06 -11.08 31.82
CA TRP A 562 -0.91 -10.54 32.76
C TRP A 562 -2.25 -11.24 32.61
N TYR A 563 -2.78 -11.81 33.69
CA TYR A 563 -4.04 -12.53 33.74
C TYR A 563 -5.21 -11.62 34.05
N PHE A 564 -6.33 -11.88 33.40
CA PHE A 564 -7.59 -11.18 33.62
C PHE A 564 -8.20 -11.62 34.95
N GLN A 565 -8.51 -10.65 35.81
CA GLN A 565 -9.05 -10.91 37.15
C GLN A 565 -10.57 -10.62 37.21
N PRO A 566 -11.30 -11.26 38.15
CA PRO A 566 -12.75 -11.07 38.29
C PRO A 566 -13.19 -9.64 38.62
N ASP A 567 -12.32 -8.84 39.21
CA ASP A 567 -12.58 -7.44 39.57
C ASP A 567 -12.26 -6.44 38.45
N GLY A 568 -11.90 -6.93 37.26
CA GLY A 568 -11.49 -6.09 36.14
C GLY A 568 -10.04 -5.62 36.22
N SER A 569 -9.22 -6.16 37.13
CA SER A 569 -7.79 -5.90 37.14
C SER A 569 -7.00 -6.87 36.25
N LEU A 570 -5.76 -6.50 35.94
CA LEU A 570 -4.73 -7.39 35.43
C LEU A 570 -3.76 -7.75 36.57
N ALA A 571 -3.35 -9.01 36.67
CA ALA A 571 -2.33 -9.45 37.65
C ALA A 571 -1.32 -10.44 37.05
N ASP A 572 -0.14 -10.52 37.63
CA ASP A 572 0.90 -11.51 37.29
C ASP A 572 0.62 -12.91 37.88
N SER A 573 -0.40 -13.03 38.72
CA SER A 573 -0.88 -14.29 39.30
C SER A 573 -2.11 -14.83 38.57
N LEU A 574 -2.24 -16.15 38.52
CA LEU A 574 -3.48 -16.81 38.06
C LEU A 574 -4.71 -16.27 38.80
N PRO A 575 -5.86 -16.17 38.11
CA PRO A 575 -7.09 -15.76 38.78
C PRO A 575 -7.62 -16.88 39.71
N PRO A 576 -8.56 -16.57 40.62
CA PRO A 576 -9.11 -17.55 41.55
C PRO A 576 -9.82 -18.72 40.84
N ALA A 577 -9.86 -19.87 41.49
CA ALA A 577 -10.57 -21.05 40.97
C ALA A 577 -12.08 -20.78 40.73
N ASP A 578 -12.69 -19.93 41.56
CA ASP A 578 -14.09 -19.48 41.46
C ASP A 578 -14.25 -18.09 40.81
N GLY A 579 -13.24 -17.65 40.04
CA GLY A 579 -13.22 -16.30 39.48
C GLY A 579 -14.41 -15.97 38.58
N GLY A 580 -14.93 -16.96 37.83
CA GLY A 580 -16.11 -16.80 36.98
C GLY A 580 -15.78 -16.33 35.56
N ALA A 581 -16.63 -15.45 35.02
CA ALA A 581 -16.46 -14.84 33.70
C ALA A 581 -17.20 -13.50 33.64
N SER A 582 -16.83 -12.70 32.65
CA SER A 582 -17.50 -11.44 32.32
C SER A 582 -18.00 -11.45 30.88
N SER A 583 -19.07 -10.71 30.60
CA SER A 583 -19.75 -10.77 29.30
C SER A 583 -20.00 -9.41 28.68
N PHE A 584 -19.95 -9.35 27.35
CA PHE A 584 -20.36 -8.22 26.54
C PHE A 584 -21.28 -8.67 25.40
N GLU A 585 -22.21 -7.82 24.98
CA GLU A 585 -23.08 -8.05 23.83
C GLU A 585 -22.44 -7.47 22.58
N LEU A 586 -22.50 -8.18 21.45
CA LEU A 586 -22.05 -7.68 20.15
C LEU A 586 -22.68 -6.31 19.84
N ASP A 587 -21.88 -5.37 19.38
CA ASP A 587 -22.38 -4.11 18.82
C ASP A 587 -22.46 -4.20 17.29
N PRO A 588 -23.67 -4.36 16.72
CA PRO A 588 -23.81 -4.53 15.27
C PRO A 588 -23.40 -3.30 14.46
N GLU A 589 -23.34 -2.11 15.07
CA GLU A 589 -22.97 -0.87 14.40
C GLU A 589 -21.47 -0.58 14.51
N ALA A 590 -20.71 -1.36 15.29
CA ALA A 590 -19.27 -1.11 15.50
C ALA A 590 -18.47 -1.15 14.20
N GLY A 591 -18.79 -2.09 13.31
CA GLY A 591 -18.07 -2.30 12.05
C GLY A 591 -18.06 -1.09 11.13
N ASP A 592 -19.05 -0.19 11.23
CA ASP A 592 -19.14 1.01 10.40
C ASP A 592 -18.42 2.24 11.00
N ARG A 593 -18.02 2.15 12.27
CA ARG A 593 -17.46 3.25 13.06
C ARG A 593 -15.95 3.33 12.92
N ILE A 594 -15.45 4.55 12.73
CA ILE A 594 -14.04 4.94 12.75
C ILE A 594 -13.85 6.09 13.75
N PHE A 595 -12.60 6.38 14.13
CA PHE A 595 -12.29 7.51 15.01
C PHE A 595 -11.74 8.75 14.31
N LEU A 596 -11.59 8.76 12.97
CA LEU A 596 -11.35 9.99 12.21
C LEU A 596 -12.68 10.72 11.99
N ALA A 597 -12.86 11.88 12.61
CA ALA A 597 -14.13 12.61 12.58
C ALA A 597 -14.34 13.35 11.24
N SER A 598 -13.27 13.97 10.72
CA SER A 598 -13.29 14.71 9.46
C SER A 598 -11.87 14.88 8.88
N GLY A 599 -11.77 15.18 7.58
CA GLY A 599 -10.50 15.51 6.93
C GLY A 599 -9.56 14.32 6.72
N SER A 600 -8.25 14.54 6.92
CA SER A 600 -7.20 13.52 6.84
C SER A 600 -6.39 13.43 8.13
N VAL A 601 -5.58 12.38 8.26
CA VAL A 601 -4.66 12.18 9.40
C VAL A 601 -3.30 12.86 9.21
N ASP A 602 -3.10 13.49 8.05
CA ASP A 602 -1.81 14.08 7.67
C ASP A 602 -1.38 15.23 8.59
N PRO A 603 -2.27 16.17 8.98
CA PRO A 603 -1.88 17.29 9.83
C PRO A 603 -1.32 16.84 11.18
N VAL A 604 -0.53 17.70 11.82
CA VAL A 604 0.04 17.42 13.16
C VAL A 604 -1.02 17.12 14.22
N GLN A 605 -2.23 17.66 14.07
CA GLN A 605 -3.34 17.45 15.00
C GLN A 605 -4.61 17.08 14.21
N PRO A 606 -4.78 15.80 13.85
CA PRO A 606 -5.99 15.33 13.19
C PRO A 606 -7.23 15.46 14.10
N ASP A 607 -8.39 15.64 13.48
CA ASP A 607 -9.67 15.70 14.18
C ASP A 607 -10.16 14.28 14.50
N TYR A 608 -9.71 13.76 15.65
CA TYR A 608 -10.10 12.44 16.12
C TYR A 608 -11.32 12.50 17.05
N ASP A 609 -12.34 11.68 16.78
CA ASP A 609 -13.45 11.35 17.69
C ASP A 609 -13.17 10.00 18.37
N TYR A 610 -12.20 10.00 19.29
CA TYR A 610 -11.83 8.78 20.02
C TYR A 610 -12.74 8.54 21.24
N ARG A 611 -13.83 7.80 21.01
CA ARG A 611 -14.94 7.62 21.96
C ARG A 611 -14.64 6.60 23.06
N PRO A 612 -15.06 6.84 24.33
CA PRO A 612 -14.95 5.85 25.40
C PRO A 612 -15.66 4.52 25.09
N LEU A 613 -15.20 3.44 25.72
CA LEU A 613 -15.86 2.13 25.65
C LEU A 613 -17.32 2.20 26.12
N ILE A 614 -18.20 1.46 25.43
CA ILE A 614 -19.63 1.43 25.71
C ILE A 614 -19.94 0.35 26.75
N GLU A 615 -20.66 0.73 27.82
CA GLU A 615 -21.07 -0.20 28.89
C GLU A 615 -21.91 -1.36 28.33
N GLY A 616 -21.54 -2.60 28.69
CA GLY A 616 -22.20 -3.81 28.20
C GLY A 616 -21.83 -4.25 26.79
N LYS A 617 -21.06 -3.45 26.03
CA LYS A 617 -20.56 -3.76 24.68
C LYS A 617 -19.05 -4.04 24.62
N ALA A 618 -18.36 -3.85 25.74
CA ALA A 618 -16.95 -4.12 25.88
C ALA A 618 -16.64 -4.71 27.26
N LEU A 619 -15.48 -5.36 27.37
CA LEU A 619 -14.80 -5.68 28.62
C LEU A 619 -13.50 -4.88 28.68
N ALA A 620 -13.06 -4.49 29.88
CA ALA A 620 -11.76 -3.86 30.07
C ALA A 620 -11.05 -4.41 31.31
N PHE A 621 -9.74 -4.59 31.21
CA PHE A 621 -8.89 -5.02 32.31
C PHE A 621 -7.73 -4.05 32.50
N LEU A 622 -7.44 -3.68 33.74
CA LEU A 622 -6.47 -2.63 34.07
C LEU A 622 -5.38 -3.13 35.02
N SER A 623 -4.12 -2.94 34.69
CA SER A 623 -2.99 -3.28 35.58
C SER A 623 -2.93 -2.34 36.79
N PRO A 624 -2.24 -2.74 37.88
CA PRO A 624 -1.72 -1.78 38.83
C PRO A 624 -0.82 -0.75 38.13
N PRO A 625 -0.67 0.46 38.69
CA PRO A 625 0.35 1.41 38.22
C PRO A 625 1.72 0.75 38.16
N LEU A 626 2.38 0.85 37.02
CA LEU A 626 3.73 0.33 36.83
C LEU A 626 4.69 1.03 37.79
N THR A 627 5.60 0.27 38.38
CA THR A 627 6.56 0.81 39.37
C THR A 627 7.76 1.48 38.73
N GLU A 628 8.00 1.24 37.45
CA GLU A 628 9.12 1.76 36.66
C GLU A 628 8.70 1.98 35.20
N ASP A 629 9.49 2.77 34.48
CA ASP A 629 9.30 2.96 33.04
C ASP A 629 9.50 1.61 32.32
N THR A 630 8.53 1.25 31.48
CA THR A 630 8.50 -0.02 30.76
C THR A 630 8.42 0.24 29.27
N VAL A 631 9.41 -0.23 28.53
CA VAL A 631 9.46 -0.14 27.06
C VAL A 631 8.95 -1.44 26.46
N MET A 632 8.04 -1.34 25.50
CA MET A 632 7.50 -2.48 24.77
C MET A 632 7.73 -2.29 23.28
N VAL A 633 8.25 -3.31 22.61
CA VAL A 633 8.46 -3.32 21.16
C VAL A 633 8.20 -4.72 20.60
N GLY A 634 7.25 -4.86 19.69
CA GLY A 634 6.95 -6.14 19.04
C GLY A 634 5.45 -6.45 19.01
N HIS A 635 5.14 -7.70 18.64
CA HIS A 635 3.78 -8.25 18.68
C HIS A 635 3.36 -8.56 20.11
N ALA A 636 2.05 -8.56 20.35
CA ALA A 636 1.44 -9.07 21.58
C ALA A 636 0.37 -10.12 21.26
N SER A 637 0.05 -10.95 22.25
CA SER A 637 -0.99 -11.98 22.15
C SER A 637 -2.03 -11.77 23.24
N VAL A 638 -3.31 -11.75 22.87
CA VAL A 638 -4.41 -11.80 23.83
C VAL A 638 -5.01 -13.20 23.78
N ASP A 639 -4.76 -13.98 24.83
CA ASP A 639 -5.20 -15.36 24.96
C ASP A 639 -6.52 -15.38 25.75
N LEU A 640 -7.64 -15.67 25.09
CA LEU A 640 -8.97 -15.67 25.71
C LEU A 640 -9.53 -17.09 25.82
N TRP A 641 -10.26 -17.32 26.91
CA TRP A 641 -11.19 -18.44 27.03
C TRP A 641 -12.61 -17.94 26.85
N LEU A 642 -13.21 -18.27 25.70
CA LEU A 642 -14.41 -17.65 25.18
C LEU A 642 -15.60 -18.60 25.18
N GLN A 643 -16.77 -18.06 25.54
CA GLN A 643 -18.09 -18.61 25.24
C GLN A 643 -18.90 -17.59 24.44
N THR A 644 -19.73 -18.08 23.52
CA THR A 644 -20.63 -17.25 22.70
C THR A 644 -22.05 -17.79 22.78
N SER A 645 -23.03 -16.89 22.76
CA SER A 645 -24.44 -17.25 22.55
C SER A 645 -24.84 -17.22 21.06
N ALA A 646 -23.90 -16.94 20.15
CA ALA A 646 -24.17 -16.89 18.72
C ALA A 646 -24.65 -18.26 18.20
N PRO A 647 -25.71 -18.30 17.39
CA PRO A 647 -26.33 -19.55 16.95
C PRO A 647 -25.44 -20.38 16.01
N ASP A 648 -24.52 -19.74 15.31
CA ASP A 648 -23.49 -20.34 14.46
C ASP A 648 -22.22 -20.74 15.22
N GLY A 649 -22.12 -20.37 16.50
CA GLY A 649 -20.93 -20.57 17.31
C GLY A 649 -19.75 -19.68 16.91
N ASP A 650 -19.97 -18.48 16.38
CA ASP A 650 -18.89 -17.54 16.04
C ASP A 650 -18.85 -16.30 16.95
N ALA A 651 -17.77 -15.53 16.82
CA ALA A 651 -17.59 -14.21 17.44
C ALA A 651 -16.56 -13.41 16.65
N ASP A 652 -16.92 -12.19 16.26
CA ASP A 652 -15.96 -11.21 15.74
C ASP A 652 -15.43 -10.39 16.93
N LEU A 653 -14.12 -10.45 17.14
CA LEU A 653 -13.45 -9.91 18.32
C LEU A 653 -12.41 -8.87 17.93
N GLU A 654 -12.40 -7.76 18.66
CA GLU A 654 -11.31 -6.80 18.70
C GLU A 654 -10.71 -6.74 20.10
N VAL A 655 -9.40 -6.51 20.16
CA VAL A 655 -8.68 -6.23 21.40
C VAL A 655 -7.88 -4.95 21.23
N THR A 656 -8.00 -4.02 22.16
CA THR A 656 -7.33 -2.71 22.08
C THR A 656 -6.48 -2.45 23.32
N LEU A 657 -5.18 -2.19 23.10
CA LEU A 657 -4.21 -1.79 24.12
C LEU A 657 -4.21 -0.27 24.27
N THR A 658 -4.42 0.21 25.49
CA THR A 658 -4.30 1.64 25.83
C THR A 658 -3.41 1.87 27.05
N GLU A 659 -2.81 3.05 27.12
CA GLU A 659 -2.12 3.56 28.31
C GLU A 659 -3.07 4.44 29.12
N VAL A 660 -3.40 4.04 30.35
CA VAL A 660 -4.07 4.92 31.32
C VAL A 660 -3.00 5.63 32.13
N ARG A 661 -2.98 6.96 32.03
CA ARG A 661 -1.91 7.82 32.53
C ARG A 661 -2.21 8.34 33.95
N PRO A 662 -1.18 8.67 34.75
CA PRO A 662 -1.36 9.26 36.09
C PRO A 662 -2.13 10.58 36.12
N ASP A 663 -2.21 11.29 34.98
CA ASP A 663 -2.94 12.54 34.81
C ASP A 663 -4.43 12.35 34.51
N GLY A 664 -4.92 11.10 34.49
CA GLY A 664 -6.32 10.76 34.23
C GLY A 664 -6.68 10.71 32.75
N LYS A 665 -5.69 10.67 31.86
CA LYS A 665 -5.89 10.48 30.41
C LYS A 665 -5.70 9.03 29.97
N GLU A 666 -6.15 8.74 28.77
CA GLU A 666 -6.01 7.44 28.11
C GLU A 666 -5.53 7.61 26.67
N ASN A 667 -4.46 6.90 26.29
CA ASN A 667 -3.89 6.90 24.94
C ASN A 667 -4.08 5.56 24.25
N PHE A 668 -4.55 5.59 23.00
CA PHE A 668 -4.52 4.43 22.11
C PHE A 668 -3.08 4.04 21.78
N ILE A 669 -2.77 2.74 21.82
CA ILE A 669 -1.44 2.22 21.46
C ILE A 669 -1.53 1.31 20.23
N GLN A 670 -2.30 0.23 20.32
CA GLN A 670 -2.39 -0.75 19.23
C GLN A 670 -3.61 -1.66 19.41
N ASN A 671 -4.00 -2.35 18.33
CA ASN A 671 -5.14 -3.26 18.30
C ASN A 671 -4.83 -4.60 17.59
N GLY A 672 -5.83 -5.48 17.62
CA GLY A 672 -5.82 -6.79 17.01
C GLY A 672 -7.23 -7.34 16.83
N TRP A 673 -7.42 -8.22 15.84
CA TRP A 673 -8.74 -8.75 15.47
C TRP A 673 -8.73 -10.25 15.29
N LEU A 674 -9.89 -10.87 15.50
CA LEU A 674 -10.09 -12.27 15.18
C LEU A 674 -11.57 -12.62 14.98
N ARG A 675 -11.89 -13.28 13.87
CA ARG A 675 -13.08 -14.11 13.75
C ARG A 675 -12.83 -15.45 14.42
N ALA A 676 -13.53 -15.73 15.51
CA ALA A 676 -13.22 -16.84 16.41
C ALA A 676 -13.34 -18.23 15.75
N SER A 677 -14.19 -18.39 14.74
CA SER A 677 -14.25 -19.61 13.93
C SER A 677 -12.95 -19.88 13.14
N GLN A 678 -12.17 -18.85 12.85
CA GLN A 678 -10.89 -18.92 12.14
C GLN A 678 -9.65 -18.95 13.06
N ARG A 679 -9.83 -19.30 14.34
CA ARG A 679 -8.77 -19.30 15.39
C ARG A 679 -7.63 -20.33 15.22
N ALA A 680 -7.65 -21.16 14.19
CA ALA A 680 -6.65 -22.21 14.01
C ALA A 680 -5.27 -21.59 13.75
N LEU A 681 -4.27 -22.01 14.53
CA LEU A 681 -2.92 -21.46 14.46
C LEU A 681 -2.09 -22.13 13.37
N ALA A 682 -1.29 -21.33 12.68
CA ALA A 682 -0.24 -21.81 11.79
C ALA A 682 0.90 -22.48 12.58
N ALA A 683 1.68 -23.32 11.90
CA ALA A 683 2.75 -24.10 12.52
C ALA A 683 3.90 -23.25 13.08
N ASP A 684 4.08 -22.04 12.56
CA ASP A 684 5.10 -21.05 12.94
C ASP A 684 4.58 -19.98 13.91
N ALA A 685 3.36 -20.13 14.43
CA ALA A 685 2.84 -19.28 15.49
C ALA A 685 3.71 -19.37 16.77
N THR A 686 3.89 -18.23 17.43
CA THR A 686 4.68 -18.10 18.66
C THR A 686 3.81 -17.67 19.85
N GLU A 687 4.44 -17.53 21.02
CA GLU A 687 3.73 -17.03 22.21
C GLU A 687 3.31 -15.56 22.06
N LEU A 688 4.12 -14.71 21.42
CA LEU A 688 3.79 -13.29 21.22
C LEU A 688 3.07 -13.02 19.89
N ARG A 689 3.12 -13.97 18.94
CA ARG A 689 2.53 -13.82 17.61
C ARG A 689 1.71 -15.06 17.25
N PRO A 690 0.41 -15.11 17.60
CA PRO A 690 -0.46 -16.25 17.37
C PRO A 690 -0.99 -16.28 15.93
N ILE A 691 -0.11 -16.45 14.93
CA ILE A 691 -0.48 -16.42 13.50
C ILE A 691 -1.58 -17.46 13.21
N GLN A 692 -2.71 -17.02 12.64
CA GLN A 692 -3.81 -17.89 12.22
C GLN A 692 -3.67 -18.34 10.77
N THR A 693 -4.28 -19.47 10.40
CA THR A 693 -4.26 -19.98 9.02
C THR A 693 -5.30 -19.31 8.12
N HIS A 694 -6.44 -18.90 8.69
CA HIS A 694 -7.60 -18.33 7.98
C HIS A 694 -8.19 -19.21 6.86
N ARG A 695 -7.82 -20.50 6.80
CA ARG A 695 -8.28 -21.43 5.77
C ARG A 695 -9.66 -21.98 6.11
N GLU A 696 -10.49 -22.17 5.10
CA GLU A 696 -11.82 -22.79 5.26
C GLU A 696 -11.73 -24.18 5.91
N ALA A 697 -10.74 -25.00 5.51
CA ALA A 697 -10.54 -26.34 6.04
C ALA A 697 -10.21 -26.39 7.54
N ASP A 698 -9.70 -25.29 8.09
CA ASP A 698 -9.34 -25.16 9.51
C ASP A 698 -10.42 -24.41 10.30
N ALA A 699 -11.38 -23.78 9.62
CA ALA A 699 -12.46 -23.05 10.25
C ALA A 699 -13.40 -23.98 11.02
N ALA A 700 -13.67 -23.66 12.28
CA ALA A 700 -14.51 -24.48 13.14
C ALA A 700 -15.33 -23.60 14.08
N PRO A 701 -16.65 -23.80 14.21
CA PRO A 701 -17.44 -23.16 15.25
C PRO A 701 -16.87 -23.37 16.66
N LEU A 702 -17.17 -22.43 17.55
CA LEU A 702 -16.95 -22.58 18.99
C LEU A 702 -17.92 -23.63 19.54
N VAL A 703 -17.44 -24.49 20.42
CA VAL A 703 -18.27 -25.54 21.03
C VAL A 703 -19.20 -24.90 22.05
N ALA A 704 -20.51 -25.00 21.80
CA ALA A 704 -21.54 -24.38 22.64
C ALA A 704 -21.48 -24.91 24.09
N GLY A 705 -21.48 -24.00 25.05
CA GLY A 705 -21.42 -24.32 26.49
C GLY A 705 -20.05 -24.75 27.01
N GLU A 706 -19.02 -24.78 26.17
CA GLU A 706 -17.63 -25.07 26.56
C GLU A 706 -16.75 -23.83 26.46
N TRP A 707 -15.68 -23.76 27.25
CA TRP A 707 -14.69 -22.69 27.13
C TRP A 707 -13.75 -22.99 25.97
N ASN A 708 -13.76 -22.12 24.97
CA ASN A 708 -12.95 -22.27 23.76
C ASN A 708 -11.71 -21.37 23.86
N SER A 709 -10.53 -21.92 23.62
CA SER A 709 -9.31 -21.11 23.56
C SER A 709 -9.25 -20.38 22.22
N VAL A 710 -9.14 -19.06 22.25
CA VAL A 710 -8.88 -18.19 21.10
C VAL A 710 -7.67 -17.31 21.42
N ARG A 711 -6.82 -17.04 20.44
CA ARG A 711 -5.64 -16.17 20.60
C ARG A 711 -5.70 -15.11 19.54
N VAL A 712 -5.85 -13.86 19.96
CA VAL A 712 -5.92 -12.70 19.07
C VAL A 712 -4.51 -12.12 18.93
N GLU A 713 -4.03 -11.99 17.68
CA GLU A 713 -2.78 -11.28 17.42
C GLU A 713 -3.02 -9.79 17.56
N MET A 714 -2.23 -9.13 18.41
CA MET A 714 -2.11 -7.70 18.41
C MET A 714 -0.92 -7.33 17.52
N PHE A 715 -1.14 -6.40 16.60
CA PHE A 715 -0.12 -5.98 15.66
C PHE A 715 1.11 -5.41 16.39
N PRO A 716 2.28 -5.37 15.72
CA PRO A 716 3.47 -4.76 16.29
C PRO A 716 3.23 -3.33 16.76
N PHE A 717 3.85 -2.95 17.87
CA PHE A 717 3.89 -1.56 18.33
C PHE A 717 5.23 -1.25 18.98
N SER A 718 5.50 0.03 19.19
CA SER A 718 6.53 0.51 20.11
C SER A 718 5.94 1.56 21.04
N HIS A 719 6.02 1.35 22.35
CA HIS A 719 5.55 2.33 23.32
C HIS A 719 6.37 2.36 24.60
N VAL A 720 6.34 3.49 25.29
CA VAL A 720 7.00 3.69 26.58
C VAL A 720 5.97 4.03 27.64
N PHE A 721 5.58 3.04 28.43
CA PHE A 721 4.71 3.25 29.60
C PHE A 721 5.56 3.82 30.73
N ARG A 722 5.27 5.04 31.17
CA ARG A 722 6.00 5.64 32.30
C ARG A 722 5.60 5.01 33.63
N ALA A 723 6.48 5.12 34.62
CA ALA A 723 6.15 4.77 36.00
C ALA A 723 4.89 5.52 36.45
N GLY A 724 3.95 4.78 37.04
CA GLY A 724 2.63 5.27 37.41
C GLY A 724 1.56 5.07 36.35
N SER A 725 1.92 4.92 35.06
CA SER A 725 0.96 4.53 34.03
C SER A 725 0.46 3.12 34.27
N GLN A 726 -0.73 2.83 33.75
CA GLN A 726 -1.39 1.54 33.82
C GLN A 726 -1.62 1.02 32.40
N ILE A 727 -1.49 -0.29 32.24
CA ILE A 727 -1.81 -1.00 31.02
C ILE A 727 -3.29 -1.33 31.05
N ARG A 728 -4.04 -0.94 30.02
CA ARG A 728 -5.42 -1.35 29.83
C ARG A 728 -5.54 -2.17 28.55
N ILE A 729 -6.28 -3.26 28.64
CA ILE A 729 -6.71 -4.06 27.49
C ILE A 729 -8.23 -4.11 27.46
N SER A 730 -8.84 -3.81 26.30
CA SER A 730 -10.26 -4.07 26.06
C SER A 730 -10.47 -5.32 25.20
N VAL A 731 -11.66 -5.89 25.32
CA VAL A 731 -12.20 -6.91 24.41
C VAL A 731 -13.59 -6.46 24.01
N ASP A 732 -13.82 -6.25 22.72
CA ASP A 732 -15.05 -5.67 22.17
C ASP A 732 -15.30 -6.13 20.72
N THR A 733 -16.28 -5.51 20.06
CA THR A 733 -16.62 -5.79 18.66
C THR A 733 -15.75 -4.94 17.72
N PRO A 734 -15.19 -5.52 16.63
CA PRO A 734 -14.34 -4.79 15.69
C PRO A 734 -14.92 -3.48 15.16
N GLY A 735 -14.09 -2.44 15.21
CA GLY A 735 -14.40 -1.07 14.78
C GLY A 735 -14.19 -0.04 15.89
N ASP A 736 -14.44 1.23 15.59
CA ASP A 736 -14.34 2.36 16.55
C ASP A 736 -12.92 2.71 17.05
N ASN A 737 -11.92 1.85 16.83
CA ASN A 737 -10.52 2.06 17.26
C ASN A 737 -9.49 2.02 16.13
N THR A 738 -9.91 2.25 14.88
CA THR A 738 -9.01 2.56 13.74
C THR A 738 -9.45 3.84 13.03
N ALA A 739 -8.50 4.57 12.45
CA ALA A 739 -8.81 5.88 11.87
C ALA A 739 -9.61 5.73 10.56
N ARG A 740 -9.42 4.63 9.83
CA ARG A 740 -10.07 4.42 8.51
C ARG A 740 -10.56 3.00 8.26
N TRP A 741 -10.44 2.06 9.20
CA TRP A 741 -10.86 0.67 8.95
C TRP A 741 -12.28 0.44 9.43
N ARG A 742 -13.07 -0.14 8.55
CA ARG A 742 -14.43 -0.63 8.82
C ARG A 742 -14.42 -2.13 8.63
N PHE A 743 -15.28 -2.84 9.34
CA PHE A 743 -15.28 -4.29 9.37
C PHE A 743 -16.61 -4.87 8.93
N LEU A 744 -16.57 -5.84 8.01
CA LEU A 744 -17.76 -6.62 7.66
C LEU A 744 -18.02 -7.68 8.73
N LEU A 745 -18.80 -7.30 9.73
CA LEU A 745 -19.17 -8.15 10.86
C LEU A 745 -20.20 -9.23 10.47
N ASN A 746 -20.20 -10.33 11.21
CA ASN A 746 -21.29 -11.31 11.16
C ASN A 746 -22.61 -10.66 11.64
N ALA A 747 -23.67 -10.83 10.86
CA ALA A 747 -24.98 -10.28 11.16
C ALA A 747 -25.87 -11.29 11.91
N TYR A 748 -26.57 -10.82 12.95
CA TYR A 748 -27.45 -11.62 13.78
C TYR A 748 -28.79 -10.93 14.03
N ASP A 749 -29.90 -11.68 13.99
CA ASP A 749 -31.24 -11.16 14.32
C ASP A 749 -31.32 -10.65 15.77
N VAL A 750 -30.59 -11.32 16.67
CA VAL A 750 -30.41 -10.94 18.07
C VAL A 750 -28.91 -10.88 18.31
N PRO A 751 -28.35 -9.72 18.71
CA PRO A 751 -26.92 -9.60 19.00
C PRO A 751 -26.48 -10.65 20.04
N PRO A 752 -25.48 -11.48 19.72
CA PRO A 752 -25.00 -12.48 20.65
C PRO A 752 -24.24 -11.85 21.83
N VAL A 753 -24.21 -12.58 22.94
CA VAL A 753 -23.41 -12.28 24.12
C VAL A 753 -22.17 -13.16 24.10
N HIS A 754 -21.01 -12.53 24.24
CA HIS A 754 -19.71 -13.17 24.34
C HIS A 754 -19.21 -13.07 25.78
N SER A 755 -18.62 -14.14 26.30
CA SER A 755 -18.17 -14.24 27.68
C SER A 755 -16.71 -14.67 27.73
N VAL A 756 -15.91 -13.99 28.54
CA VAL A 756 -14.47 -14.23 28.73
C VAL A 756 -14.23 -14.73 30.16
N ALA A 757 -13.62 -15.89 30.30
CA ALA A 757 -13.36 -16.49 31.60
C ALA A 757 -12.16 -15.85 32.31
N HIS A 758 -12.25 -15.80 33.64
CA HIS A 758 -11.17 -15.43 34.56
C HIS A 758 -11.12 -16.42 35.71
N GLN A 759 -11.13 -17.72 35.38
CA GLN A 759 -10.98 -18.83 36.33
C GLN A 759 -9.58 -19.42 36.25
N GLU A 760 -9.06 -19.98 37.34
CA GLU A 760 -7.75 -20.66 37.34
C GLU A 760 -7.64 -21.74 36.24
N ALA A 761 -8.74 -22.45 35.97
CA ALA A 761 -8.81 -23.48 34.93
C ALA A 761 -8.89 -22.91 33.50
N PHE A 762 -9.33 -21.66 33.34
CA PHE A 762 -9.53 -20.96 32.07
C PHE A 762 -8.95 -19.52 32.16
N PRO A 763 -7.62 -19.39 32.31
CA PRO A 763 -7.01 -18.11 32.68
C PRO A 763 -6.78 -17.25 31.43
N SER A 764 -7.77 -16.44 31.06
CA SER A 764 -7.57 -15.44 29.99
C SER A 764 -6.47 -14.45 30.37
N SER A 765 -5.68 -14.00 29.40
CA SER A 765 -4.49 -13.18 29.65
C SER A 765 -4.04 -12.39 28.43
N ILE A 766 -3.18 -11.41 28.66
CA ILE A 766 -2.39 -10.71 27.64
C ILE A 766 -0.91 -10.99 27.85
N LEU A 767 -0.16 -11.16 26.75
CA LEU A 767 1.30 -11.22 26.73
C LEU A 767 1.85 -10.00 26.02
N LEU A 768 2.79 -9.34 26.68
CA LEU A 768 3.37 -8.09 26.22
C LEU A 768 4.87 -8.24 25.93
N PRO A 769 5.39 -7.59 24.86
CA PRO A 769 6.78 -7.71 24.43
C PRO A 769 7.69 -6.70 25.15
N VAL A 770 7.99 -6.92 26.43
CA VAL A 770 8.79 -5.99 27.24
C VAL A 770 10.26 -6.05 26.85
N ILE A 771 10.90 -4.90 26.64
CA ILE A 771 12.34 -4.78 26.38
C ILE A 771 13.03 -4.24 27.64
N PRO A 772 13.77 -5.08 28.40
CA PRO A 772 14.42 -4.65 29.62
C PRO A 772 15.62 -3.75 29.35
N GLY A 773 15.94 -2.86 30.31
CA GLY A 773 17.21 -2.12 30.33
C GLY A 773 17.30 -0.93 29.37
N ILE A 774 16.20 -0.52 28.72
CA ILE A 774 16.15 0.72 27.97
C ILE A 774 15.95 1.89 28.94
N GLU A 775 16.98 2.75 29.06
CA GLU A 775 16.87 3.98 29.83
C GLU A 775 16.03 5.02 29.08
N VAL A 776 14.96 5.49 29.73
CA VAL A 776 14.05 6.51 29.23
C VAL A 776 14.40 7.83 29.92
N SER A 777 15.04 8.74 29.19
CA SER A 777 15.46 10.05 29.71
C SER A 777 14.39 11.14 29.56
N THR A 778 13.28 10.81 28.90
CA THR A 778 12.21 11.74 28.55
C THR A 778 11.04 11.64 29.53
N ALA A 779 10.53 12.79 29.99
CA ALA A 779 9.32 12.85 30.84
C ALA A 779 8.08 12.34 30.09
N LEU A 780 6.98 12.04 30.79
CA LEU A 780 5.70 11.69 30.15
C LEU A 780 5.29 12.79 29.13
N PRO A 781 5.09 12.46 27.84
CA PRO A 781 4.76 13.46 26.81
C PRO A 781 3.34 14.01 27.00
N ASP A 782 3.02 15.13 26.32
CA ASP A 782 1.62 15.53 26.18
C ASP A 782 0.84 14.41 25.49
N CYS A 783 -0.35 14.15 26.00
CA CYS A 783 -1.23 13.06 25.60
C CYS A 783 -1.66 13.19 24.13
N HIS A 784 -1.98 14.41 23.70
CA HIS A 784 -2.42 14.71 22.34
C HIS A 784 -1.27 14.91 21.33
N ALA A 785 -0.02 14.77 21.77
CA ALA A 785 1.12 15.01 20.89
C ALA A 785 1.54 13.78 20.09
N LEU A 786 1.23 12.56 20.54
CA LEU A 786 1.73 11.34 19.90
C LEU A 786 1.03 11.08 18.56
N ARG A 787 1.83 10.90 17.50
CA ARG A 787 1.34 10.62 16.15
C ARG A 787 0.68 9.25 16.08
N GLY A 788 -0.51 9.20 15.48
CA GLY A 788 -1.32 7.97 15.32
C GLY A 788 -1.98 7.46 16.60
N GLN A 789 -1.72 8.09 17.75
CA GLN A 789 -2.14 7.61 19.07
C GLN A 789 -3.10 8.63 19.72
N PRO A 790 -4.40 8.64 19.35
CA PRO A 790 -5.37 9.57 19.92
C PRO A 790 -5.47 9.44 21.45
N CYS A 791 -5.77 10.59 22.08
CA CYS A 791 -5.91 10.72 23.52
C CYS A 791 -7.33 11.13 23.91
N ARG A 792 -7.83 10.61 25.03
CA ARG A 792 -9.09 11.00 25.67
C ARG A 792 -8.96 11.12 27.19
N ASP A 793 -10.01 11.63 27.84
CA ASP A 793 -10.17 11.45 29.29
C ASP A 793 -10.46 9.99 29.61
N TYR A 794 -9.79 9.45 30.62
CA TYR A 794 -9.99 8.07 31.04
C TYR A 794 -11.39 7.89 31.66
N VAL A 795 -12.13 6.92 31.12
CA VAL A 795 -13.43 6.49 31.65
C VAL A 795 -13.32 5.03 32.12
N PRO A 796 -13.47 4.77 33.44
CA PRO A 796 -13.53 3.41 33.96
C PRO A 796 -14.72 2.65 33.40
N LEU A 797 -14.51 1.36 33.12
CA LEU A 797 -15.56 0.42 32.71
C LEU A 797 -15.70 -0.66 33.77
N THR A 798 -16.94 -0.99 34.17
CA THR A 798 -17.21 -2.13 35.05
C THR A 798 -17.63 -3.32 34.20
N ASN A 799 -16.90 -4.43 34.30
CA ASN A 799 -17.20 -5.63 33.53
C ASN A 799 -18.47 -6.31 34.05
N PRO A 800 -19.50 -6.54 33.21
CA PRO A 800 -20.69 -7.27 33.63
C PRO A 800 -20.32 -8.71 33.99
N PRO A 801 -20.87 -9.30 35.06
CA PRO A 801 -20.73 -10.73 35.30
C PRO A 801 -21.49 -11.52 34.23
N MET A 802 -21.07 -12.76 34.01
CA MET A 802 -21.79 -13.69 33.13
C MET A 802 -23.25 -13.89 33.60
N PRO A 803 -24.26 -13.84 32.70
CA PRO A 803 -25.69 -13.96 33.03
C PRO A 803 -26.12 -15.28 33.66
#